data_AF-A0AAP7TXR3-F1
#
_entry.id   AF-A0AAP7TXR3-F1
#
_cell.length_a   1.000
_cell.length_b   1.000
_cell.length_c   1.000
_cell.angle_alpha   90.00
_cell.angle_beta   90.00
_cell.angle_gamma   90.00
#
_symmetry.space_group_name_H-M   'P 1'
#
loop_
_entity.id
_entity.type
_entity.pdbx_description
1 polymer ?
#
loop_
_entity_poly.entity_id
_entity_poly.type
_entity_poly.pdbx_seq_one_letter_code
_entity_poly.pdbx_strand_id
1 'polypeptide(L)'
;MGIKQHNGNTKADRLAELKIRSPSIQLIKFGAIGLNAIIFSPLLIAADTGSQYGTNITINDGDRITGDTADPSGNLYGVMTPAGNTPGNINLGNDVTVNVNDASGYAKGIIIQGKNSSLTANRLTVDVVGQTSAIGINLIGDYTHADLGTGSTIKSNDDGIIIGHSSTLTATQFTIENSNGIGLTINDYGTSVDLGSGSKITTDGSTGVYIGGLNGNNANGAARFTATDLTIDVQGYSAMGINVQKNSVVDLGTNSTIKTNGDNAHGLWSFGQVSANALTVDVTGAAANGVEVRGGTTTIGADSHISSAQGGGLVTSGSDATINFSGTAAQRNSIFSGGSYGASAQTATAVVNMQNTDITVDRNGSLALGLWALSGGRITGDSLAITGAAGARGIYAMTNSQIDLTSDLVIDMSTPDQMAIATQHDDGYAASRINASGRMLINGSVLSKGGLINLDMHPGSVWTGSSLSDNVNGGKLDVAMNNSVWNVTSNSNLDTLALSHSTVDFASHGSTAGTFATLNVENLSGNSTFIMRADVVGEGNGVNNKGDLLNISGSSAGNHVLAIRNQGSEATTGNEVLTVVKTTDGAASFSASSQVELGGYLYDVRKNGTNWELYASGTVPEPTPNPEPTPAPAQPPIVNPDPTPEPDPTPNPTPTPKPTTTADAGGNYLNVGYLLNYVENRTLMQRMGDLRNQSKDGNIWLRSYGGSLDSFASGKLSGFDMGYSGIQFGGDKRLSDVMPLYVGLYIGSTHASPDYSGGDGTARSDYMGMYASYMAHNGFYSVLVVKASRQKNSFHVLDSQNNGVNANGTANGLSISLEAGQRFNLTPTGYGFYIEPQTQLTYSHQNEMAMKASNGLNIHLNHYESLLGRASMILGYDITAGNSQLNMYVKTGAIREFSGDTDYLLNNSREKYSFKGNGWNNGVGVSAQYNKQHTFYLEADYTQSNLFDQKQVNGGYRFSF
;
A
#
# COMPACT_ATOMS: atom_id res chain seq x y z
N MET A 1 -41.86 -15.14 -24.90
CA MET A 1 -42.19 -14.97 -26.33
C MET A 1 -40.84 -14.83 -27.06
N GLY A 2 -40.53 -15.76 -27.99
CA GLY A 2 -39.36 -15.73 -28.90
C GLY A 2 -37.97 -16.07 -28.28
N ILE A 3 -37.48 -17.30 -28.03
CA ILE A 3 -37.41 -18.60 -28.76
C ILE A 3 -36.21 -18.71 -29.75
N LYS A 4 -35.30 -19.66 -29.40
CA LYS A 4 -34.51 -20.62 -30.22
C LYS A 4 -33.19 -20.14 -30.88
N GLN A 5 -32.15 -20.96 -31.07
CA GLN A 5 -31.87 -22.41 -30.86
C GLN A 5 -30.35 -22.65 -30.97
N HIS A 6 -29.74 -23.56 -30.18
CA HIS A 6 -29.20 -24.90 -30.56
C HIS A 6 -28.22 -24.93 -31.74
N ASN A 7 -27.14 -25.73 -31.80
CA ASN A 7 -26.81 -27.09 -31.33
C ASN A 7 -25.26 -27.19 -31.33
N GLY A 8 -24.55 -28.04 -30.57
CA GLY A 8 -24.72 -29.47 -30.31
C GLY A 8 -23.43 -30.18 -30.77
N ASN A 9 -22.56 -30.62 -29.86
CA ASN A 9 -22.38 -32.02 -29.44
C ASN A 9 -22.01 -33.00 -30.58
N THR A 10 -20.89 -33.73 -30.46
CA THR A 10 -20.89 -35.14 -30.01
C THR A 10 -19.50 -35.77 -29.93
N LYS A 11 -19.31 -36.57 -28.86
CA LYS A 11 -18.27 -37.57 -28.64
C LYS A 11 -18.54 -38.86 -29.44
N ALA A 12 -17.48 -39.68 -29.53
CA ALA A 12 -17.42 -41.12 -29.23
C ALA A 12 -17.30 -42.15 -30.38
N ASP A 13 -16.23 -42.95 -30.21
CA ASP A 13 -16.16 -44.43 -30.26
C ASP A 13 -15.95 -45.23 -31.57
N ARG A 14 -14.72 -45.79 -31.62
CA ARG A 14 -14.36 -47.23 -31.68
C ARG A 14 -14.24 -48.03 -33.01
N LEU A 15 -13.14 -48.81 -33.01
CA LEU A 15 -12.93 -50.21 -33.47
C LEU A 15 -12.82 -50.52 -34.97
N ALA A 16 -11.66 -51.05 -35.40
CA ALA A 16 -11.50 -52.45 -35.85
C ALA A 16 -10.06 -52.76 -36.37
N GLU A 17 -9.58 -53.95 -36.03
CA GLU A 17 -8.34 -54.61 -36.50
C GLU A 17 -8.42 -55.07 -37.98
N LEU A 18 -7.25 -55.33 -38.62
CA LEU A 18 -6.82 -56.65 -39.15
C LEU A 18 -5.95 -56.59 -40.45
N LYS A 19 -4.66 -56.92 -40.29
CA LYS A 19 -3.71 -57.75 -41.09
C LYS A 19 -3.98 -58.18 -42.57
N ILE A 20 -2.88 -58.10 -43.37
CA ILE A 20 -2.23 -59.14 -44.24
C ILE A 20 -2.18 -58.97 -45.81
N ARG A 21 -0.92 -58.97 -46.29
CA ARG A 21 -0.25 -59.54 -47.52
C ARG A 21 -0.38 -58.96 -48.95
N SER A 22 0.81 -58.93 -49.57
CA SER A 22 1.29 -58.61 -50.94
C SER A 22 0.69 -59.46 -52.09
N PRO A 23 0.95 -59.18 -53.40
CA PRO A 23 2.22 -59.59 -54.06
C PRO A 23 2.72 -58.80 -55.32
N SER A 24 4.06 -58.81 -55.51
CA SER A 24 4.84 -59.26 -56.70
C SER A 24 4.88 -58.60 -58.10
N ILE A 25 6.14 -58.39 -58.54
CA ILE A 25 6.78 -58.68 -59.85
C ILE A 25 6.68 -57.68 -61.01
N GLN A 26 7.86 -57.25 -61.49
CA GLN A 26 8.27 -57.23 -62.91
C GLN A 26 9.79 -57.51 -62.99
N LEU A 27 10.21 -58.28 -64.01
CA LEU A 27 11.49 -58.99 -64.13
C LEU A 27 12.06 -58.77 -65.55
N ILE A 28 13.40 -58.70 -65.65
CA ILE A 28 14.31 -59.21 -66.72
C ILE A 28 14.91 -58.28 -67.82
N LYS A 29 16.25 -58.09 -67.67
CA LYS A 29 17.46 -58.23 -68.57
C LYS A 29 17.50 -57.50 -69.94
N PHE A 30 18.62 -57.06 -70.57
CA PHE A 30 20.03 -57.51 -70.62
C PHE A 30 20.95 -56.43 -71.30
N GLY A 31 22.28 -56.46 -71.02
CA GLY A 31 23.37 -55.94 -71.88
C GLY A 31 24.04 -54.63 -71.42
N ALA A 32 25.36 -54.41 -71.45
CA ALA A 32 26.55 -55.23 -71.67
C ALA A 32 27.79 -54.45 -71.18
N ILE A 33 28.69 -55.15 -70.48
CA ILE A 33 30.17 -55.02 -70.42
C ILE A 33 30.81 -53.62 -70.38
N GLY A 34 31.48 -53.34 -69.25
CA GLY A 34 32.57 -52.37 -69.12
C GLY A 34 33.46 -52.72 -67.92
N LEU A 35 34.40 -53.64 -68.12
CA LEU A 35 35.43 -54.02 -67.14
C LEU A 35 36.49 -52.91 -67.06
N ASN A 36 36.74 -52.34 -65.87
CA ASN A 36 38.08 -52.13 -65.30
C ASN A 36 38.04 -51.40 -63.94
N ALA A 37 38.81 -51.96 -62.99
CA ALA A 37 39.27 -51.42 -61.71
C ALA A 37 38.25 -51.18 -60.58
N ILE A 38 37.80 -52.26 -59.93
CA ILE A 38 37.46 -52.22 -58.50
C ILE A 38 38.77 -52.34 -57.73
N ILE A 39 39.26 -51.23 -57.19
CA ILE A 39 40.21 -51.26 -56.09
C ILE A 39 39.36 -51.57 -54.85
N PHE A 40 39.50 -52.78 -54.31
CA PHE A 40 39.04 -53.06 -52.96
C PHE A 40 39.84 -52.15 -52.02
N SER A 41 39.22 -51.09 -51.51
CA SER A 41 39.66 -50.51 -50.25
C SER A 41 39.54 -51.63 -49.20
N PRO A 42 40.62 -52.03 -48.52
CA PRO A 42 40.50 -53.04 -47.48
C PRO A 42 39.49 -52.54 -46.45
N LEU A 43 38.57 -53.40 -46.01
CA LEU A 43 37.94 -53.22 -44.70
C LEU A 43 39.11 -53.13 -43.71
N LEU A 44 39.42 -51.93 -43.20
CA LEU A 44 40.26 -51.80 -42.02
C LEU A 44 39.46 -52.46 -40.88
N ILE A 45 39.85 -53.67 -40.54
CA ILE A 45 39.45 -54.30 -39.29
C ILE A 45 40.30 -53.60 -38.22
N ALA A 46 39.65 -52.93 -37.27
CA ALA A 46 40.31 -52.37 -36.10
C ALA A 46 41.19 -53.45 -35.45
N ALA A 47 42.48 -53.18 -35.31
CA ALA A 47 43.40 -54.10 -34.66
C ALA A 47 43.31 -53.93 -33.13
N ASP A 48 43.32 -55.04 -32.40
CA ASP A 48 43.51 -55.04 -30.94
C ASP A 48 44.99 -55.30 -30.65
N THR A 49 45.65 -54.32 -30.05
CA THR A 49 47.07 -54.33 -29.73
C THR A 49 47.26 -54.34 -28.22
N GLY A 50 48.31 -55.00 -27.72
CA GLY A 50 48.67 -54.95 -26.30
C GLY A 50 49.23 -53.59 -25.88
N SER A 51 49.71 -53.48 -24.63
CA SER A 51 50.30 -52.24 -24.11
C SER A 51 51.43 -51.70 -24.99
N GLN A 52 51.46 -50.38 -25.18
CA GLN A 52 52.46 -49.70 -26.01
C GLN A 52 53.51 -49.01 -25.14
N TYR A 53 54.79 -49.31 -25.38
CA TYR A 53 55.92 -48.69 -24.69
C TYR A 53 57.00 -48.20 -25.67
N GLY A 54 57.38 -46.93 -25.59
CA GLY A 54 58.44 -46.37 -26.43
C GLY A 54 58.43 -44.85 -26.55
N THR A 55 59.39 -44.30 -27.29
CA THR A 55 59.49 -42.86 -27.58
C THR A 55 58.82 -42.46 -28.88
N ASN A 56 58.45 -43.39 -29.76
CA ASN A 56 57.69 -43.14 -30.97
C ASN A 56 56.59 -44.20 -31.07
N ILE A 57 55.34 -43.80 -30.80
CA ILE A 57 54.18 -44.68 -30.82
C ILE A 57 53.21 -44.12 -31.86
N THR A 58 52.83 -44.93 -32.84
CA THR A 58 51.87 -44.55 -33.87
C THR A 58 50.86 -45.67 -34.04
N ILE A 59 49.59 -45.33 -33.86
CA ILE A 59 48.45 -46.27 -33.89
C ILE A 59 47.54 -45.85 -35.05
N ASN A 60 46.92 -46.82 -35.73
CA ASN A 60 46.04 -46.49 -36.85
C ASN A 60 44.66 -46.09 -36.35
N ASP A 61 43.95 -45.33 -37.19
CA ASP A 61 42.60 -44.89 -36.90
C ASP A 61 41.68 -46.09 -36.60
N GLY A 62 40.92 -46.00 -35.51
CA GLY A 62 39.95 -47.00 -35.07
C GLY A 62 40.53 -48.20 -34.29
N ASP A 63 41.85 -48.31 -34.14
CA ASP A 63 42.49 -49.41 -33.41
C ASP A 63 42.17 -49.37 -31.90
N ARG A 64 42.34 -50.52 -31.25
CA ARG A 64 42.20 -50.70 -29.80
C ARG A 64 43.55 -51.05 -29.16
N ILE A 65 43.83 -50.45 -28.01
CA ILE A 65 44.95 -50.78 -27.13
C ILE A 65 44.38 -51.40 -25.86
N THR A 66 44.74 -52.64 -25.57
CA THR A 66 44.37 -53.35 -24.33
C THR A 66 45.58 -53.38 -23.40
N GLY A 67 45.47 -52.75 -22.23
CA GLY A 67 46.54 -52.68 -21.24
C GLY A 67 46.77 -54.02 -20.54
N ASP A 68 47.80 -54.74 -20.98
CA ASP A 68 48.15 -56.10 -20.54
C ASP A 68 49.54 -56.20 -19.91
N THR A 69 50.30 -55.10 -19.90
CA THR A 69 51.66 -55.01 -19.38
C THR A 69 51.72 -54.11 -18.14
N ALA A 70 52.50 -54.55 -17.14
CA ALA A 70 52.72 -53.79 -15.91
C ALA A 70 53.95 -52.85 -16.02
N ASP A 71 53.84 -51.65 -15.45
CA ASP A 71 54.95 -50.72 -15.27
C ASP A 71 55.95 -51.25 -14.18
N PRO A 72 57.12 -50.62 -13.98
CA PRO A 72 58.07 -51.06 -12.96
C PRO A 72 57.56 -51.08 -11.52
N SER A 73 56.42 -50.43 -11.25
CA SER A 73 55.74 -50.43 -9.96
C SER A 73 54.59 -51.45 -9.88
N GLY A 74 54.35 -52.22 -10.94
CA GLY A 74 53.31 -53.24 -11.01
C GLY A 74 51.96 -52.75 -11.50
N ASN A 75 51.83 -51.52 -12.00
CA ASN A 75 50.55 -50.96 -12.45
C ASN A 75 50.33 -51.31 -13.93
N LEU A 76 49.16 -51.85 -14.31
CA LEU A 76 48.85 -52.07 -15.73
C LEU A 76 48.74 -50.73 -16.47
N TYR A 77 49.31 -50.67 -17.68
CA TYR A 77 49.23 -49.47 -18.52
C TYR A 77 48.78 -49.74 -19.94
N GLY A 78 48.12 -48.77 -20.59
CA GLY A 78 47.78 -48.83 -22.01
C GLY A 78 48.92 -48.30 -22.89
N VAL A 79 49.32 -47.04 -22.66
CA VAL A 79 50.42 -46.38 -23.38
C VAL A 79 51.39 -45.78 -22.37
N MET A 80 52.68 -46.02 -22.50
CA MET A 80 53.71 -45.44 -21.63
C MET A 80 54.95 -45.02 -22.41
N THR A 81 55.47 -43.84 -22.09
CA THR A 81 56.79 -43.38 -22.57
C THR A 81 57.88 -43.62 -21.52
N PRO A 82 59.14 -43.82 -21.90
CA PRO A 82 60.24 -43.88 -20.95
C PRO A 82 60.41 -42.58 -20.17
N ALA A 83 60.75 -42.68 -18.89
CA ALA A 83 61.15 -41.53 -18.07
C ALA A 83 62.50 -40.93 -18.51
N GLY A 84 62.69 -39.64 -18.24
CA GLY A 84 63.95 -38.93 -18.44
C GLY A 84 63.87 -37.81 -19.48
N ASN A 85 65.05 -37.40 -19.99
CA ASN A 85 65.18 -36.25 -20.90
C ASN A 85 64.91 -36.58 -22.39
N THR A 86 64.41 -37.76 -22.71
CA THR A 86 64.16 -38.18 -24.09
C THR A 86 62.72 -37.82 -24.50
N PRO A 87 62.52 -37.01 -25.55
CA PRO A 87 61.17 -36.68 -26.04
C PRO A 87 60.45 -37.92 -26.59
N GLY A 88 59.17 -38.04 -26.24
CA GLY A 88 58.22 -38.97 -26.85
C GLY A 88 57.37 -38.30 -27.94
N ASN A 89 57.06 -39.01 -29.02
CA ASN A 89 56.07 -38.63 -30.03
C ASN A 89 55.02 -39.74 -30.15
N ILE A 90 53.81 -39.45 -29.65
CA ILE A 90 52.72 -40.40 -29.50
C ILE A 90 51.56 -39.89 -30.33
N ASN A 91 51.25 -40.62 -31.40
CA ASN A 91 50.14 -40.34 -32.29
C ASN A 91 49.16 -41.51 -32.24
N LEU A 92 48.02 -41.30 -31.58
CA LEU A 92 46.96 -42.30 -31.45
C LEU A 92 45.91 -42.17 -32.57
N GLY A 93 46.10 -41.33 -33.59
CA GLY A 93 45.16 -41.22 -34.70
C GLY A 93 43.74 -40.81 -34.29
N ASN A 94 42.77 -41.16 -35.12
CA ASN A 94 41.34 -40.93 -34.90
C ASN A 94 40.63 -42.16 -34.34
N ASP A 95 39.64 -41.97 -33.46
CA ASP A 95 38.72 -43.02 -33.01
C ASP A 95 39.39 -44.22 -32.31
N VAL A 96 40.61 -44.04 -31.77
CA VAL A 96 41.31 -45.09 -31.03
C VAL A 96 40.73 -45.28 -29.63
N THR A 97 40.68 -46.53 -29.18
CA THR A 97 40.25 -46.90 -27.83
C THR A 97 41.40 -47.48 -27.02
N VAL A 98 41.70 -46.90 -25.86
CA VAL A 98 42.63 -47.46 -24.86
C VAL A 98 41.81 -48.01 -23.70
N ASN A 99 41.95 -49.30 -23.40
CA ASN A 99 41.24 -49.92 -22.29
C ASN A 99 42.23 -50.63 -21.36
N VAL A 100 42.18 -50.31 -20.07
CA VAL A 100 43.05 -50.90 -19.06
C VAL A 100 42.19 -51.34 -17.88
N ASN A 101 42.15 -52.64 -17.62
CA ASN A 101 41.37 -53.20 -16.51
C ASN A 101 42.28 -54.08 -15.65
N ASP A 102 42.64 -53.57 -14.47
CA ASP A 102 43.36 -54.32 -13.45
C ASP A 102 42.41 -54.72 -12.31
N ALA A 103 42.00 -55.99 -12.33
CA ALA A 103 41.12 -56.58 -11.32
C ALA A 103 41.77 -56.75 -9.93
N SER A 104 43.08 -56.50 -9.80
CA SER A 104 43.86 -56.79 -8.59
C SER A 104 44.67 -55.62 -8.04
N GLY A 105 44.84 -54.54 -8.81
CA GLY A 105 45.78 -53.47 -8.46
C GLY A 105 45.45 -52.11 -9.07
N TYR A 106 46.47 -51.45 -9.60
CA TYR A 106 46.42 -50.07 -10.10
C TYR A 106 46.44 -50.07 -11.62
N ALA A 107 45.58 -49.27 -12.24
CA ALA A 107 45.49 -49.16 -13.69
C ALA A 107 45.79 -47.72 -14.16
N LYS A 108 46.50 -47.58 -15.28
CA LYS A 108 46.80 -46.27 -15.89
C LYS A 108 46.57 -46.31 -17.40
N GLY A 109 45.74 -45.45 -17.95
CA GLY A 109 45.46 -45.45 -19.39
C GLY A 109 46.69 -45.04 -20.20
N ILE A 110 47.05 -43.76 -20.12
CA ILE A 110 48.17 -43.17 -20.87
C ILE A 110 49.14 -42.47 -19.90
N ILE A 111 50.43 -42.77 -19.98
CA ILE A 111 51.47 -42.21 -19.13
C ILE A 111 52.57 -41.55 -19.99
N ILE A 112 52.68 -40.23 -19.90
CA ILE A 112 53.70 -39.46 -20.61
C ILE A 112 54.74 -38.94 -19.61
N GLN A 113 55.96 -39.48 -19.68
CA GLN A 113 57.05 -39.27 -18.72
C GLN A 113 58.26 -38.53 -19.31
N GLY A 114 58.47 -38.63 -20.63
CA GLY A 114 59.61 -38.01 -21.29
C GLY A 114 59.46 -36.49 -21.36
N LYS A 115 60.56 -35.76 -21.14
CA LYS A 115 60.61 -34.30 -21.31
C LYS A 115 60.34 -33.88 -22.76
N ASN A 116 59.58 -32.81 -22.97
CA ASN A 116 59.15 -32.29 -24.28
C ASN A 116 58.41 -33.34 -25.13
N SER A 117 57.66 -34.25 -24.50
CA SER A 117 56.88 -35.23 -25.24
C SER A 117 55.62 -34.63 -25.86
N SER A 118 55.13 -35.25 -26.92
CA SER A 118 53.88 -34.90 -27.59
C SER A 118 52.92 -36.09 -27.63
N LEU A 119 51.66 -35.85 -27.31
CA LEU A 119 50.54 -36.78 -27.46
C LEU A 119 49.52 -36.12 -28.39
N THR A 120 49.18 -36.79 -29.48
CA THR A 120 48.15 -36.34 -30.44
C THR A 120 47.12 -37.44 -30.63
N ALA A 121 45.83 -37.08 -30.54
CA ALA A 121 44.71 -37.98 -30.74
C ALA A 121 43.45 -37.19 -31.12
N ASN A 122 42.43 -37.86 -31.64
CA ASN A 122 41.14 -37.24 -31.96
C ASN A 122 40.00 -38.25 -31.79
N ARG A 123 38.91 -37.89 -31.11
CA ARG A 123 37.86 -38.84 -30.68
C ARG A 123 38.44 -40.07 -29.95
N LEU A 124 39.49 -39.85 -29.16
CA LEU A 124 40.12 -40.87 -28.34
C LEU A 124 39.16 -41.32 -27.24
N THR A 125 39.02 -42.63 -27.04
CA THR A 125 38.33 -43.18 -25.87
C THR A 125 39.36 -43.83 -24.95
N VAL A 126 39.45 -43.41 -23.69
CA VAL A 126 40.27 -44.07 -22.67
C VAL A 126 39.34 -44.59 -21.59
N ASP A 127 39.42 -45.87 -21.24
CA ASP A 127 38.59 -46.53 -20.24
C ASP A 127 39.48 -47.33 -19.28
N VAL A 128 39.54 -46.86 -18.03
CA VAL A 128 40.49 -47.36 -17.03
C VAL A 128 39.75 -47.80 -15.77
N VAL A 129 39.92 -49.06 -15.40
CA VAL A 129 39.36 -49.64 -14.18
C VAL A 129 40.49 -50.29 -13.38
N GLY A 130 40.74 -49.80 -12.18
CA GLY A 130 41.69 -50.40 -11.23
C GLY A 130 41.00 -50.71 -9.91
N GLN A 131 41.24 -51.89 -9.35
CA GLN A 131 40.65 -52.29 -8.06
C GLN A 131 41.09 -51.39 -6.90
N THR A 132 42.35 -50.92 -6.92
CA THR A 132 42.89 -50.05 -5.87
C THR A 132 42.81 -48.56 -6.25
N SER A 133 43.20 -48.21 -7.48
CA SER A 133 43.10 -46.84 -8.03
C SER A 133 43.31 -46.88 -9.55
N ALA A 134 42.82 -45.86 -10.24
CA ALA A 134 42.90 -45.71 -11.68
C ALA A 134 43.25 -44.28 -12.07
N ILE A 135 44.06 -44.13 -13.13
CA ILE A 135 44.30 -42.82 -13.75
C ILE A 135 44.05 -42.94 -15.25
N GLY A 136 43.14 -42.12 -15.79
CA GLY A 136 42.89 -42.07 -17.23
C GLY A 136 44.13 -41.65 -18.02
N ILE A 137 44.58 -40.40 -17.83
CA ILE A 137 45.78 -39.85 -18.46
C ILE A 137 46.67 -39.19 -17.41
N ASN A 138 47.97 -39.51 -17.45
CA ASN A 138 48.97 -38.99 -16.53
C ASN A 138 50.14 -38.35 -17.29
N LEU A 139 50.20 -37.01 -17.31
CA LEU A 139 51.20 -36.20 -17.98
C LEU A 139 52.21 -35.66 -16.94
N ILE A 140 53.28 -36.41 -16.74
CA ILE A 140 54.30 -36.16 -15.69
C ILE A 140 55.68 -35.78 -16.23
N GLY A 141 55.87 -35.79 -17.55
CA GLY A 141 57.08 -35.27 -18.18
C GLY A 141 57.09 -33.74 -18.24
N ASP A 142 58.23 -33.12 -18.00
CA ASP A 142 58.43 -31.66 -18.16
C ASP A 142 58.04 -31.19 -19.57
N TYR A 143 57.25 -30.11 -19.66
CA TYR A 143 56.86 -29.47 -20.94
C TYR A 143 56.19 -30.42 -21.94
N THR A 144 55.39 -31.37 -21.45
CA THR A 144 54.60 -32.27 -22.32
C THR A 144 53.50 -31.49 -23.02
N HIS A 145 53.21 -31.81 -24.28
CA HIS A 145 52.13 -31.22 -25.05
C HIS A 145 51.13 -32.30 -25.47
N ALA A 146 49.88 -32.21 -25.00
CA ALA A 146 48.80 -33.10 -25.39
C ALA A 146 47.74 -32.36 -26.20
N ASP A 147 47.42 -32.87 -27.38
CA ASP A 147 46.26 -32.44 -28.18
C ASP A 147 45.36 -33.66 -28.37
N LEU A 148 44.22 -33.64 -27.69
CA LEU A 148 43.24 -34.74 -27.74
C LEU A 148 42.11 -34.45 -28.76
N GLY A 149 42.24 -33.39 -29.57
CA GLY A 149 41.31 -33.08 -30.65
C GLY A 149 39.89 -32.82 -30.16
N THR A 150 38.90 -33.26 -30.96
CA THR A 150 37.48 -33.07 -30.65
C THR A 150 36.78 -34.39 -30.31
N GLY A 151 35.89 -34.37 -29.32
CA GLY A 151 35.02 -35.51 -29.00
C GLY A 151 35.71 -36.66 -28.25
N SER A 152 36.91 -36.44 -27.70
CA SER A 152 37.59 -37.45 -26.89
C SER A 152 36.91 -37.65 -25.53
N THR A 153 36.96 -38.87 -25.02
CA THR A 153 36.30 -39.31 -23.77
C THR A 153 37.26 -40.08 -22.88
N ILE A 154 37.39 -39.66 -21.62
CA ILE A 154 38.21 -40.33 -20.60
C ILE A 154 37.30 -40.86 -19.50
N LYS A 155 37.36 -42.16 -19.26
CA LYS A 155 36.63 -42.88 -18.22
C LYS A 155 37.62 -43.50 -17.25
N SER A 156 37.40 -43.27 -15.95
CA SER A 156 38.23 -43.83 -14.87
C SER A 156 37.36 -44.16 -13.67
N ASN A 157 37.64 -45.22 -12.93
CA ASN A 157 36.95 -45.43 -11.66
C ASN A 157 37.56 -44.64 -10.48
N ASP A 158 38.58 -43.81 -10.73
CA ASP A 158 39.23 -42.91 -9.77
C ASP A 158 39.66 -41.60 -10.48
N ASP A 159 40.94 -41.22 -10.57
CA ASP A 159 41.34 -39.96 -11.21
C ASP A 159 41.18 -39.98 -12.75
N GLY A 160 40.66 -38.88 -13.31
CA GLY A 160 40.51 -38.73 -14.76
C GLY A 160 41.82 -38.36 -15.44
N ILE A 161 42.28 -37.12 -15.24
CA ILE A 161 43.51 -36.59 -15.84
C ILE A 161 44.35 -35.89 -14.80
N ILE A 162 45.65 -36.19 -14.79
CA ILE A 162 46.66 -35.48 -14.01
C ILE A 162 47.68 -34.88 -14.98
N ILE A 163 47.88 -33.56 -14.91
CA ILE A 163 48.87 -32.82 -15.70
C ILE A 163 49.69 -31.90 -14.80
N GLY A 164 51.00 -31.83 -15.03
CA GLY A 164 51.89 -30.94 -14.29
C GLY A 164 53.14 -30.50 -15.06
N HIS A 165 54.11 -29.95 -14.34
CA HIS A 165 55.45 -29.66 -14.86
C HIS A 165 55.49 -28.75 -16.11
N SER A 166 54.68 -27.69 -16.12
CA SER A 166 54.57 -26.75 -17.24
C SER A 166 54.13 -27.40 -18.57
N SER A 167 53.33 -28.46 -18.47
CA SER A 167 52.75 -29.15 -19.62
C SER A 167 51.48 -28.49 -20.12
N THR A 168 51.08 -28.80 -21.35
CA THR A 168 49.85 -28.30 -21.98
C THR A 168 48.92 -29.43 -22.39
N LEU A 169 47.61 -29.22 -22.24
CA LEU A 169 46.57 -30.09 -22.81
C LEU A 169 45.53 -29.25 -23.54
N THR A 170 45.17 -29.65 -24.76
CA THR A 170 44.13 -29.02 -25.58
C THR A 170 43.10 -30.06 -26.01
N ALA A 171 41.81 -29.73 -25.92
CA ALA A 171 40.71 -30.56 -26.40
C ALA A 171 39.45 -29.70 -26.63
N THR A 172 38.43 -30.20 -27.33
CA THR A 172 37.12 -29.53 -27.45
C THR A 172 35.99 -30.56 -27.54
N GLN A 173 34.79 -30.23 -27.05
CA GLN A 173 33.71 -31.22 -26.85
C GLN A 173 34.20 -32.47 -26.10
N PHE A 174 35.04 -32.24 -25.10
CA PHE A 174 35.79 -33.27 -24.39
C PHE A 174 34.99 -33.78 -23.19
N THR A 175 35.00 -35.09 -22.94
CA THR A 175 34.28 -35.69 -21.81
C THR A 175 35.23 -36.37 -20.84
N ILE A 176 35.12 -36.05 -19.55
CA ILE A 176 35.72 -36.81 -18.45
C ILE A 176 34.59 -37.37 -17.61
N GLU A 177 34.59 -38.69 -17.38
CA GLU A 177 33.64 -39.38 -16.51
C GLU A 177 34.42 -40.23 -15.49
N ASN A 178 34.25 -39.94 -14.21
CA ASN A 178 34.88 -40.74 -13.17
C ASN A 178 33.99 -41.04 -11.96
N SER A 179 34.10 -42.25 -11.39
CA SER A 179 33.25 -42.68 -10.27
C SER A 179 33.81 -42.39 -8.87
N ASN A 180 35.02 -41.83 -8.78
CA ASN A 180 35.69 -41.39 -7.55
C ASN A 180 36.81 -40.38 -7.93
N GLY A 181 37.60 -39.87 -6.98
CA GLY A 181 38.82 -39.11 -7.30
C GLY A 181 38.59 -37.68 -7.82
N ILE A 182 39.51 -37.16 -8.63
CA ILE A 182 39.44 -35.83 -9.27
C ILE A 182 39.31 -35.99 -10.79
N GLY A 183 38.37 -35.26 -11.41
CA GLY A 183 38.19 -35.29 -12.86
C GLY A 183 39.42 -34.78 -13.62
N LEU A 184 39.86 -33.56 -13.29
CA LEU A 184 41.02 -32.91 -13.89
C LEU A 184 41.90 -32.26 -12.81
N THR A 185 43.17 -32.66 -12.74
CA THR A 185 44.18 -32.09 -11.84
C THR A 185 45.25 -31.36 -12.64
N ILE A 186 45.39 -30.05 -12.40
CA ILE A 186 46.38 -29.17 -13.03
C ILE A 186 47.36 -28.69 -11.97
N ASN A 187 48.58 -29.22 -12.01
CA ASN A 187 49.63 -28.92 -11.04
C ASN A 187 50.72 -28.03 -11.62
N ASP A 188 51.39 -27.29 -10.76
CA ASP A 188 52.62 -26.53 -11.02
C ASP A 188 52.47 -25.27 -11.88
N TYR A 189 53.43 -24.35 -11.69
CA TYR A 189 53.55 -23.16 -12.54
C TYR A 189 53.72 -23.54 -14.02
N GLY A 190 53.12 -22.73 -14.89
CA GLY A 190 53.19 -22.84 -16.35
C GLY A 190 52.31 -23.93 -16.95
N THR A 191 51.69 -24.80 -16.15
CA THR A 191 50.82 -25.86 -16.69
C THR A 191 49.51 -25.25 -17.18
N SER A 192 49.05 -25.64 -18.37
CA SER A 192 47.89 -25.03 -19.02
C SER A 192 46.97 -26.09 -19.62
N VAL A 193 45.67 -25.98 -19.36
CA VAL A 193 44.65 -26.83 -19.99
C VAL A 193 43.61 -25.95 -20.67
N ASP A 194 43.33 -26.22 -21.95
CA ASP A 194 42.26 -25.60 -22.72
C ASP A 194 41.28 -26.67 -23.22
N LEU A 195 40.06 -26.67 -22.70
CA LEU A 195 39.01 -27.62 -23.10
C LEU A 195 38.06 -27.05 -24.15
N GLY A 196 38.37 -25.90 -24.75
CA GLY A 196 37.60 -25.35 -25.86
C GLY A 196 36.13 -25.12 -25.48
N SER A 197 35.21 -25.53 -26.35
CA SER A 197 33.76 -25.33 -26.16
C SER A 197 33.00 -26.65 -26.06
N GLY A 198 31.98 -26.70 -25.19
CA GLY A 198 31.03 -27.82 -25.09
C GLY A 198 31.60 -29.05 -24.37
N SER A 199 32.63 -28.87 -23.55
CA SER A 199 33.25 -29.96 -22.79
C SER A 199 32.45 -30.28 -21.52
N LYS A 200 32.58 -31.52 -21.02
CA LYS A 200 31.85 -32.05 -19.88
C LYS A 200 32.77 -32.81 -18.92
N ILE A 201 32.62 -32.55 -17.63
CA ILE A 201 33.30 -33.27 -16.55
C ILE A 201 32.23 -33.78 -15.59
N THR A 202 32.19 -35.08 -15.34
CA THR A 202 31.29 -35.70 -14.37
C THR A 202 32.08 -36.57 -13.41
N THR A 203 31.92 -36.34 -12.12
CA THR A 203 32.60 -37.11 -11.09
C THR A 203 31.70 -37.42 -9.88
N ASP A 204 31.71 -38.67 -9.42
CA ASP A 204 31.14 -39.06 -8.10
C ASP A 204 32.20 -39.00 -6.98
N GLY A 205 33.26 -38.21 -7.21
CA GLY A 205 34.42 -38.08 -6.36
C GLY A 205 34.51 -36.75 -5.60
N SER A 206 35.74 -36.27 -5.43
CA SER A 206 36.04 -35.12 -4.57
C SER A 206 36.08 -33.79 -5.31
N THR A 207 36.51 -33.73 -6.56
CA THR A 207 36.64 -32.45 -7.28
C THR A 207 36.50 -32.62 -8.78
N GLY A 208 35.73 -31.74 -9.44
CA GLY A 208 35.64 -31.71 -10.90
C GLY A 208 36.98 -31.24 -11.51
N VAL A 209 37.39 -30.02 -11.17
CA VAL A 209 38.68 -29.44 -11.59
C VAL A 209 39.48 -28.95 -10.38
N TYR A 210 40.67 -29.48 -10.17
CA TYR A 210 41.66 -28.94 -9.26
C TYR A 210 42.75 -28.22 -10.05
N ILE A 211 43.11 -27.01 -9.63
CA ILE A 211 44.19 -26.24 -10.26
C ILE A 211 45.07 -25.52 -9.24
N GLY A 212 46.38 -25.79 -9.26
CA GLY A 212 47.35 -25.18 -8.35
C GLY A 212 48.74 -24.94 -8.92
N GLY A 213 49.07 -23.65 -9.12
CA GLY A 213 50.44 -23.18 -9.35
C GLY A 213 51.28 -23.14 -8.07
N LEU A 214 51.39 -24.28 -7.37
CA LEU A 214 52.01 -24.36 -6.03
C LEU A 214 53.47 -24.82 -6.07
N ASN A 215 53.87 -25.62 -7.06
CA ASN A 215 55.25 -26.08 -7.24
C ASN A 215 55.78 -25.78 -8.65
N GLY A 216 57.02 -26.15 -8.93
CA GLY A 216 57.69 -25.86 -10.20
C GLY A 216 58.31 -24.46 -10.24
N ASN A 217 58.63 -23.98 -11.46
CA ASN A 217 59.31 -22.71 -11.68
C ASN A 217 58.32 -21.56 -11.90
N ASN A 218 58.25 -20.61 -10.96
CA ASN A 218 57.35 -19.47 -11.03
C ASN A 218 57.55 -18.57 -12.27
N ALA A 219 58.74 -18.59 -12.88
CA ALA A 219 59.03 -17.86 -14.11
C ALA A 219 58.21 -18.36 -15.31
N ASN A 220 57.67 -19.58 -15.23
CA ASN A 220 56.80 -20.16 -16.26
C ASN A 220 55.37 -19.59 -16.21
N GLY A 221 55.06 -18.75 -15.21
CA GLY A 221 53.76 -18.12 -15.04
C GLY A 221 52.75 -18.98 -14.29
N ALA A 222 51.57 -18.43 -14.02
CA ALA A 222 50.49 -19.12 -13.31
C ALA A 222 50.00 -20.38 -14.04
N ALA A 223 49.49 -21.36 -13.28
CA ALA A 223 48.73 -22.47 -13.84
C ALA A 223 47.44 -21.93 -14.49
N ARG A 224 47.00 -22.51 -15.62
CA ARG A 224 45.85 -22.02 -16.39
C ARG A 224 44.85 -23.11 -16.73
N PHE A 225 43.58 -22.77 -16.62
CA PHE A 225 42.45 -23.56 -17.11
C PHE A 225 41.50 -22.68 -17.91
N THR A 226 41.24 -23.03 -19.17
CA THR A 226 40.30 -22.32 -20.03
C THR A 226 39.25 -23.26 -20.60
N ALA A 227 38.00 -22.81 -20.61
CA ALA A 227 36.88 -23.49 -21.26
C ALA A 227 35.73 -22.51 -21.54
N THR A 228 34.81 -22.87 -22.40
CA THR A 228 33.55 -22.13 -22.67
C THR A 228 32.43 -23.16 -22.82
N ASP A 229 31.20 -22.85 -22.41
CA ASP A 229 30.10 -23.81 -22.45
C ASP A 229 30.48 -25.14 -21.77
N LEU A 230 31.22 -25.04 -20.66
CA LEU A 230 31.70 -26.18 -19.88
C LEU A 230 30.59 -26.66 -18.96
N THR A 231 30.32 -27.97 -18.92
CA THR A 231 29.46 -28.56 -17.90
C THR A 231 30.28 -29.36 -16.89
N ILE A 232 30.16 -29.03 -15.61
CA ILE A 232 30.73 -29.81 -14.51
C ILE A 232 29.57 -30.35 -13.66
N ASP A 233 29.57 -31.65 -13.36
CA ASP A 233 28.64 -32.29 -12.43
C ASP A 233 29.44 -33.13 -11.42
N VAL A 234 29.38 -32.74 -10.14
CA VAL A 234 30.15 -33.37 -9.06
C VAL A 234 29.22 -33.84 -7.96
N GLN A 235 29.38 -35.09 -7.54
CA GLN A 235 28.65 -35.68 -6.43
C GLN A 235 29.67 -36.15 -5.38
N GLY A 236 29.54 -35.71 -4.12
CA GLY A 236 30.43 -36.18 -3.06
C GLY A 236 30.47 -35.29 -1.81
N TYR A 237 30.89 -35.86 -0.69
CA TYR A 237 31.12 -35.11 0.55
C TYR A 237 32.34 -34.17 0.40
N SER A 238 32.20 -32.91 0.81
CA SER A 238 33.21 -31.85 0.65
C SER A 238 33.67 -31.65 -0.80
N ALA A 239 32.81 -31.99 -1.76
CA ALA A 239 33.20 -31.99 -3.15
C ALA A 239 33.25 -30.58 -3.75
N MET A 240 34.17 -30.34 -4.67
CA MET A 240 34.32 -29.03 -5.30
C MET A 240 34.08 -29.11 -6.80
N GLY A 241 33.25 -28.24 -7.37
CA GLY A 241 33.11 -28.14 -8.82
C GLY A 241 34.43 -27.73 -9.44
N ILE A 242 34.96 -26.61 -8.96
CA ILE A 242 36.30 -26.13 -9.26
C ILE A 242 37.00 -25.68 -7.98
N ASN A 243 38.18 -26.24 -7.73
CA ASN A 243 39.08 -25.86 -6.65
C ASN A 243 40.30 -25.11 -7.21
N VAL A 244 40.33 -23.79 -7.02
CA VAL A 244 41.37 -22.91 -7.52
C VAL A 244 42.30 -22.53 -6.39
N GLN A 245 43.57 -22.94 -6.48
CA GLN A 245 44.61 -22.56 -5.52
C GLN A 245 45.32 -21.28 -5.93
N LYS A 246 46.24 -20.81 -5.09
CA LYS A 246 47.06 -19.62 -5.38
C LYS A 246 47.88 -19.81 -6.66
N ASN A 247 48.19 -18.70 -7.33
CA ASN A 247 48.94 -18.63 -8.58
C ASN A 247 48.31 -19.44 -9.72
N SER A 248 46.99 -19.48 -9.75
CA SER A 248 46.17 -20.12 -10.78
C SER A 248 45.22 -19.11 -11.41
N VAL A 249 44.96 -19.27 -12.70
CA VAL A 249 44.01 -18.47 -13.48
C VAL A 249 43.03 -19.42 -14.16
N VAL A 250 41.74 -19.19 -13.94
CA VAL A 250 40.65 -19.93 -14.58
C VAL A 250 39.81 -18.97 -15.41
N ASP A 251 39.57 -19.30 -16.68
CA ASP A 251 38.64 -18.60 -17.55
C ASP A 251 37.57 -19.56 -18.06
N LEU A 252 36.34 -19.39 -17.59
CA LEU A 252 35.19 -20.23 -17.95
C LEU A 252 34.38 -19.65 -19.13
N GLY A 253 34.88 -18.57 -19.76
CA GLY A 253 34.26 -17.98 -20.93
C GLY A 253 32.80 -17.62 -20.69
N THR A 254 31.91 -18.08 -21.58
CA THR A 254 30.46 -17.88 -21.51
C THR A 254 29.70 -19.20 -21.33
N ASN A 255 28.53 -19.17 -20.68
CA ASN A 255 27.57 -20.29 -20.60
C ASN A 255 28.07 -21.56 -19.89
N SER A 256 29.11 -21.45 -19.06
CA SER A 256 29.56 -22.60 -18.27
C SER A 256 28.57 -22.90 -17.12
N THR A 257 28.40 -24.16 -16.80
CA THR A 257 27.51 -24.68 -15.76
C THR A 257 28.28 -25.57 -14.79
N ILE A 258 28.14 -25.30 -13.49
CA ILE A 258 28.73 -26.09 -12.41
C ILE A 258 27.61 -26.59 -11.51
N LYS A 259 27.49 -27.91 -11.38
CA LYS A 259 26.57 -28.57 -10.45
C LYS A 259 27.37 -29.35 -9.43
N THR A 260 27.08 -29.14 -8.16
CA THR A 260 27.75 -29.85 -7.07
C THR A 260 26.75 -30.29 -6.03
N ASN A 261 26.79 -31.56 -5.65
CA ASN A 261 25.90 -32.13 -4.65
C ASN A 261 26.67 -32.88 -3.56
N GLY A 262 26.39 -32.52 -2.31
CA GLY A 262 26.91 -33.17 -1.12
C GLY A 262 27.12 -32.18 0.02
N ASP A 263 27.21 -32.69 1.25
CA ASP A 263 27.47 -31.83 2.40
C ASP A 263 28.89 -31.24 2.33
N ASN A 264 29.01 -29.94 2.66
CA ASN A 264 30.19 -29.11 2.46
C ASN A 264 30.67 -29.04 0.99
N ALA A 265 29.81 -29.35 0.01
CA ALA A 265 30.18 -29.24 -1.40
C ALA A 265 30.16 -27.77 -1.87
N HIS A 266 31.14 -27.34 -2.64
CA HIS A 266 31.23 -25.97 -3.14
C HIS A 266 31.25 -25.94 -4.65
N GLY A 267 30.46 -25.06 -5.27
CA GLY A 267 30.48 -24.90 -6.72
C GLY A 267 31.86 -24.42 -7.19
N LEU A 268 32.26 -23.26 -6.70
CA LEU A 268 33.60 -22.68 -6.92
C LEU A 268 34.25 -22.35 -5.59
N TRP A 269 35.45 -22.87 -5.36
CA TRP A 269 36.28 -22.57 -4.19
C TRP A 269 37.62 -21.99 -4.65
N SER A 270 37.91 -20.73 -4.34
CA SER A 270 39.02 -20.01 -4.97
C SER A 270 39.97 -19.28 -4.01
N PHE A 271 41.26 -19.46 -4.27
CA PHE A 271 42.38 -18.66 -3.79
C PHE A 271 43.13 -17.96 -4.94
N GLY A 272 42.63 -18.06 -6.18
CA GLY A 272 43.28 -17.61 -7.41
C GLY A 272 42.45 -16.57 -8.17
N GLN A 273 42.64 -16.52 -9.48
CA GLN A 273 41.91 -15.63 -10.38
C GLN A 273 40.89 -16.43 -11.19
N VAL A 274 39.64 -15.97 -11.23
CA VAL A 274 38.57 -16.63 -12.00
C VAL A 274 37.79 -15.60 -12.81
N SER A 275 37.52 -15.88 -14.09
CA SER A 275 36.61 -15.10 -14.93
C SER A 275 35.53 -15.98 -15.55
N ALA A 276 34.30 -15.46 -15.61
CA ALA A 276 33.18 -16.11 -16.30
C ALA A 276 32.10 -15.08 -16.70
N ASN A 277 31.30 -15.41 -17.71
CA ASN A 277 30.08 -14.71 -18.10
C ASN A 277 28.95 -15.74 -18.28
N ALA A 278 27.70 -15.36 -18.05
CA ALA A 278 26.55 -16.27 -18.11
C ALA A 278 26.80 -17.59 -17.35
N LEU A 279 27.44 -17.49 -16.17
CA LEU A 279 27.84 -18.64 -15.37
C LEU A 279 26.63 -19.14 -14.59
N THR A 280 26.34 -20.43 -14.68
CA THR A 280 25.36 -21.09 -13.81
C THR A 280 26.07 -21.94 -12.77
N VAL A 281 25.79 -21.73 -11.49
CA VAL A 281 26.27 -22.57 -10.39
C VAL A 281 25.08 -23.04 -9.58
N ASP A 282 24.90 -24.35 -9.44
CA ASP A 282 23.82 -24.95 -8.66
C ASP A 282 24.38 -25.94 -7.65
N VAL A 283 24.14 -25.66 -6.37
CA VAL A 283 24.75 -26.38 -5.24
C VAL A 283 23.70 -26.91 -4.30
N THR A 284 23.78 -28.21 -4.00
CA THR A 284 22.90 -28.89 -3.04
C THR A 284 23.72 -29.57 -1.94
N GLY A 285 23.20 -29.53 -0.71
CA GLY A 285 23.85 -30.12 0.47
C GLY A 285 24.01 -29.12 1.61
N ALA A 286 24.22 -29.62 2.83
CA ALA A 286 24.39 -28.76 4.00
C ALA A 286 25.72 -27.99 3.93
N ALA A 287 25.72 -26.72 4.34
CA ALA A 287 26.92 -25.84 4.33
C ALA A 287 27.62 -25.73 2.96
N ALA A 288 26.87 -25.97 1.88
CA ALA A 288 27.38 -26.07 0.53
C ALA A 288 27.26 -24.73 -0.20
N ASN A 289 28.34 -23.95 -0.31
CA ASN A 289 28.30 -22.60 -0.88
C ASN A 289 28.39 -22.61 -2.41
N GLY A 290 27.68 -21.69 -3.07
CA GLY A 290 27.75 -21.48 -4.53
C GLY A 290 29.17 -21.10 -4.97
N VAL A 291 29.59 -19.90 -4.59
CA VAL A 291 30.94 -19.38 -4.86
C VAL A 291 31.57 -18.91 -3.55
N GLU A 292 32.72 -19.48 -3.20
CA GLU A 292 33.52 -19.07 -2.05
C GLU A 292 34.93 -18.67 -2.47
N VAL A 293 35.31 -17.44 -2.12
CA VAL A 293 36.63 -16.88 -2.40
C VAL A 293 37.35 -16.59 -1.08
N ARG A 294 38.49 -17.23 -0.90
CA ARG A 294 39.37 -17.10 0.27
C ARG A 294 40.70 -16.40 -0.05
N GLY A 295 40.89 -16.02 -1.30
CA GLY A 295 41.99 -15.15 -1.75
C GLY A 295 41.91 -14.94 -3.25
N GLY A 296 42.50 -13.84 -3.73
CA GLY A 296 42.46 -13.50 -5.15
C GLY A 296 41.11 -12.90 -5.57
N THR A 297 40.82 -12.97 -6.87
CA THR A 297 39.68 -12.25 -7.46
C THR A 297 38.88 -13.16 -8.37
N THR A 298 37.58 -13.24 -8.12
CA THR A 298 36.61 -13.91 -8.99
C THR A 298 35.72 -12.86 -9.63
N THR A 299 35.71 -12.79 -10.96
CA THR A 299 34.92 -11.85 -11.75
C THR A 299 33.89 -12.62 -12.58
N ILE A 300 32.62 -12.42 -12.27
CA ILE A 300 31.48 -13.06 -12.91
C ILE A 300 30.62 -11.96 -13.53
N GLY A 301 30.47 -12.00 -14.85
CA GLY A 301 29.75 -11.01 -15.62
C GLY A 301 28.24 -11.27 -15.71
N ALA A 302 27.63 -10.69 -16.74
CA ALA A 302 26.18 -10.64 -16.89
C ALA A 302 25.54 -12.00 -17.17
N ASP A 303 24.23 -12.07 -16.90
CA ASP A 303 23.38 -13.26 -17.09
C ASP A 303 23.82 -14.48 -16.24
N SER A 304 24.48 -14.23 -15.10
CA SER A 304 25.00 -15.28 -14.23
C SER A 304 24.04 -15.61 -13.09
N HIS A 305 23.90 -16.90 -12.78
CA HIS A 305 22.93 -17.44 -11.84
C HIS A 305 23.61 -18.36 -10.82
N ILE A 306 23.58 -17.97 -9.55
CA ILE A 306 24.20 -18.74 -8.46
C ILE A 306 23.11 -19.22 -7.49
N SER A 307 23.00 -20.52 -7.30
CA SER A 307 22.02 -21.16 -6.42
C SER A 307 22.73 -22.04 -5.39
N SER A 308 22.34 -21.90 -4.12
CA SER A 308 22.70 -22.83 -3.06
C SER A 308 21.47 -23.19 -2.25
N ALA A 309 21.15 -24.48 -2.15
CA ALA A 309 19.95 -24.96 -1.49
C ALA A 309 20.00 -24.83 0.06
N GLN A 310 21.17 -24.95 0.68
CA GLN A 310 21.30 -24.89 2.15
C GLN A 310 22.58 -24.18 2.63
N GLY A 311 23.40 -23.65 1.72
CA GLY A 311 24.58 -22.83 2.02
C GLY A 311 24.39 -21.37 1.60
N GLY A 312 25.49 -20.63 1.46
CA GLY A 312 25.49 -19.27 0.94
C GLY A 312 25.63 -19.20 -0.57
N GLY A 313 25.13 -18.13 -1.18
CA GLY A 313 25.32 -17.85 -2.60
C GLY A 313 26.75 -17.43 -2.92
N LEU A 314 27.12 -16.23 -2.50
CA LEU A 314 28.46 -15.64 -2.64
C LEU A 314 29.13 -15.45 -1.27
N VAL A 315 30.37 -15.89 -1.14
CA VAL A 315 31.09 -15.90 0.14
C VAL A 315 32.51 -15.40 -0.05
N THR A 316 32.90 -14.38 0.73
CA THR A 316 34.29 -13.93 0.80
C THR A 316 34.75 -13.95 2.25
N SER A 317 35.79 -14.72 2.58
CA SER A 317 36.15 -15.02 3.98
C SER A 317 37.66 -15.12 4.25
N GLY A 318 38.52 -14.74 3.29
CA GLY A 318 39.97 -14.80 3.44
C GLY A 318 40.67 -13.44 3.24
N SER A 319 42.00 -13.46 3.21
CA SER A 319 42.80 -12.26 2.96
C SER A 319 42.82 -11.92 1.48
N ASP A 320 42.54 -10.66 1.14
CA ASP A 320 42.58 -10.15 -0.25
C ASP A 320 41.63 -10.93 -1.18
N ALA A 321 40.46 -11.29 -0.66
CA ALA A 321 39.42 -12.02 -1.38
C ALA A 321 38.41 -11.04 -1.97
N THR A 322 38.25 -11.05 -3.30
CA THR A 322 37.31 -10.18 -4.00
C THR A 322 36.38 -10.97 -4.92
N ILE A 323 35.08 -10.71 -4.84
CA ILE A 323 34.10 -11.11 -5.85
C ILE A 323 33.58 -9.87 -6.57
N ASN A 324 33.69 -9.85 -7.90
CA ASN A 324 33.00 -8.89 -8.76
C ASN A 324 31.88 -9.64 -9.48
N PHE A 325 30.63 -9.32 -9.19
CA PHE A 325 29.45 -10.01 -9.70
C PHE A 325 28.54 -9.00 -10.40
N SER A 326 28.82 -8.75 -11.68
CA SER A 326 28.30 -7.56 -12.40
C SER A 326 27.42 -7.94 -13.58
N GLY A 327 26.11 -7.74 -13.42
CA GLY A 327 25.12 -7.83 -14.48
C GLY A 327 24.92 -6.52 -15.23
N THR A 328 24.02 -6.54 -16.22
CA THR A 328 23.53 -5.33 -16.89
C THR A 328 22.04 -5.16 -16.65
N ALA A 329 21.49 -3.97 -16.94
CA ALA A 329 20.05 -3.74 -16.80
C ALA A 329 19.18 -4.70 -17.65
N ALA A 330 19.71 -5.21 -18.77
CA ALA A 330 19.02 -6.15 -19.66
C ALA A 330 19.27 -7.63 -19.28
N GLN A 331 20.44 -7.92 -18.71
CA GLN A 331 20.87 -9.26 -18.32
C GLN A 331 21.33 -9.20 -16.87
N ARG A 332 20.34 -9.17 -15.98
CA ARG A 332 20.57 -9.14 -14.53
C ARG A 332 21.13 -10.47 -14.08
N ASN A 333 21.97 -10.43 -13.06
CA ASN A 333 22.42 -11.64 -12.40
C ASN A 333 21.42 -12.07 -11.33
N SER A 334 21.43 -13.33 -10.93
CA SER A 334 20.61 -13.81 -9.81
C SER A 334 21.38 -14.62 -8.79
N ILE A 335 20.96 -14.50 -7.53
CA ILE A 335 21.44 -15.30 -6.41
C ILE A 335 20.23 -15.89 -5.68
N PHE A 336 20.23 -17.20 -5.50
CA PHE A 336 19.33 -17.90 -4.58
C PHE A 336 20.13 -18.54 -3.45
N SER A 337 19.72 -18.30 -2.21
CA SER A 337 20.30 -18.95 -1.04
C SER A 337 19.18 -19.46 -0.13
N GLY A 338 19.04 -20.78 -0.08
CA GLY A 338 18.24 -21.47 0.92
C GLY A 338 18.97 -21.70 2.25
N GLY A 339 20.23 -21.27 2.35
CA GLY A 339 21.05 -21.37 3.56
C GLY A 339 21.19 -20.06 4.31
N SER A 340 22.43 -19.64 4.55
CA SER A 340 22.74 -18.59 5.53
C SER A 340 22.67 -17.19 4.94
N TYR A 341 23.15 -17.00 3.71
CA TYR A 341 23.28 -15.67 3.12
C TYR A 341 23.29 -15.65 1.59
N GLY A 342 22.67 -14.64 0.99
CA GLY A 342 22.76 -14.37 -0.45
C GLY A 342 24.19 -14.01 -0.84
N ALA A 343 24.72 -12.93 -0.27
CA ALA A 343 26.13 -12.55 -0.43
C ALA A 343 26.76 -12.13 0.92
N SER A 344 28.01 -12.52 1.16
CA SER A 344 28.71 -12.18 2.39
C SER A 344 30.19 -11.77 2.22
N ALA A 345 30.62 -10.82 3.05
CA ALA A 345 32.00 -10.38 3.21
C ALA A 345 32.42 -10.45 4.68
N GLN A 346 33.28 -11.42 5.01
CA GLN A 346 33.44 -11.92 6.38
C GLN A 346 34.76 -11.56 7.07
N THR A 347 35.68 -10.89 6.38
CA THR A 347 37.00 -10.50 6.91
C THR A 347 37.35 -9.09 6.46
N ALA A 348 38.38 -8.48 7.09
CA ALA A 348 38.71 -7.06 6.90
C ALA A 348 39.12 -6.67 5.48
N THR A 349 39.55 -7.62 4.65
CA THR A 349 39.94 -7.41 3.26
C THR A 349 39.03 -8.15 2.27
N ALA A 350 37.95 -8.78 2.77
CA ALA A 350 36.94 -9.39 1.92
C ALA A 350 36.08 -8.31 1.26
N VAL A 351 35.91 -8.41 -0.06
CA VAL A 351 35.13 -7.46 -0.85
C VAL A 351 34.17 -8.19 -1.78
N VAL A 352 32.90 -7.78 -1.79
CA VAL A 352 31.91 -8.18 -2.78
C VAL A 352 31.39 -6.92 -3.48
N ASN A 353 31.53 -6.87 -4.80
CA ASN A 353 30.99 -5.81 -5.65
C ASN A 353 29.90 -6.39 -6.54
N MET A 354 28.70 -5.81 -6.51
CA MET A 354 27.55 -6.30 -7.27
C MET A 354 26.93 -5.20 -8.10
N GLN A 355 26.44 -5.56 -9.29
CA GLN A 355 25.68 -4.65 -10.15
C GLN A 355 24.53 -5.41 -10.81
N ASN A 356 23.35 -4.81 -10.85
CA ASN A 356 22.18 -5.37 -11.53
C ASN A 356 21.87 -6.81 -11.10
N THR A 357 21.70 -7.04 -9.80
CA THR A 357 21.56 -8.39 -9.22
C THR A 357 20.26 -8.53 -8.44
N ASP A 358 19.57 -9.64 -8.69
CA ASP A 358 18.39 -10.09 -7.94
C ASP A 358 18.80 -11.17 -6.91
N ILE A 359 18.48 -10.95 -5.64
CA ILE A 359 18.89 -11.80 -4.52
C ILE A 359 17.64 -12.30 -3.82
N THR A 360 17.47 -13.62 -3.77
CA THR A 360 16.40 -14.28 -3.02
C THR A 360 16.98 -15.10 -1.89
N VAL A 361 16.48 -14.89 -0.67
CA VAL A 361 16.85 -15.68 0.50
C VAL A 361 15.62 -16.32 1.15
N ASP A 362 15.65 -17.65 1.27
CA ASP A 362 14.58 -18.43 1.88
C ASP A 362 15.09 -19.66 2.62
N ARG A 363 15.23 -19.53 3.94
CA ARG A 363 15.63 -20.63 4.82
C ARG A 363 14.44 -21.24 5.56
N ASN A 364 13.26 -21.27 4.94
CA ASN A 364 12.04 -21.91 5.46
C ASN A 364 11.71 -21.49 6.91
N GLY A 365 11.70 -20.19 7.20
CA GLY A 365 11.40 -19.63 8.52
C GLY A 365 12.60 -19.46 9.45
N SER A 366 13.78 -19.99 9.11
CA SER A 366 15.03 -19.76 9.85
C SER A 366 15.73 -18.47 9.40
N LEU A 367 16.67 -17.97 10.20
CA LEU A 367 17.43 -16.77 9.87
C LEU A 367 18.25 -16.95 8.58
N ALA A 368 18.00 -16.08 7.60
CA ALA A 368 18.81 -15.89 6.40
C ALA A 368 19.09 -14.41 6.19
N LEU A 369 20.20 -14.06 5.55
CA LEU A 369 20.62 -12.68 5.33
C LEU A 369 20.78 -12.42 3.83
N GLY A 370 20.09 -11.45 3.24
CA GLY A 370 20.30 -11.10 1.83
C GLY A 370 21.76 -10.69 1.59
N LEU A 371 22.20 -9.66 2.30
CA LEU A 371 23.59 -9.22 2.38
C LEU A 371 24.12 -9.29 3.81
N TRP A 372 25.33 -9.81 3.99
CA TRP A 372 25.97 -9.88 5.29
C TRP A 372 27.44 -9.44 5.25
N ALA A 373 27.74 -8.30 5.87
CA ALA A 373 29.11 -7.87 6.11
C ALA A 373 29.47 -8.06 7.59
N LEU A 374 30.72 -8.48 7.85
CA LEU A 374 31.29 -8.55 9.19
C LEU A 374 32.82 -8.40 9.19
N SER A 375 33.37 -8.08 10.35
CA SER A 375 34.80 -8.07 10.66
C SER A 375 35.63 -7.20 9.72
N GLY A 376 35.13 -6.02 9.37
CA GLY A 376 35.74 -5.12 8.38
C GLY A 376 35.35 -5.38 6.91
N GLY A 377 34.48 -6.36 6.66
CA GLY A 377 34.04 -6.76 5.32
C GLY A 377 33.39 -5.66 4.49
N ARG A 378 33.79 -5.66 3.21
CA ARG A 378 33.38 -4.82 2.07
C ARG A 378 32.17 -5.30 1.27
N ILE A 379 31.00 -4.64 1.26
CA ILE A 379 30.01 -4.88 0.19
C ILE A 379 29.67 -3.58 -0.54
N THR A 380 29.73 -3.60 -1.87
CA THR A 380 29.19 -2.52 -2.72
C THR A 380 28.16 -3.07 -3.69
N GLY A 381 27.10 -2.31 -3.92
CA GLY A 381 25.98 -2.73 -4.76
C GLY A 381 25.41 -1.59 -5.60
N ASP A 382 25.15 -1.84 -6.88
CA ASP A 382 24.40 -0.92 -7.74
C ASP A 382 23.19 -1.65 -8.33
N SER A 383 22.00 -1.03 -8.25
CA SER A 383 20.78 -1.56 -8.89
C SER A 383 20.39 -2.97 -8.40
N LEU A 384 20.19 -3.13 -7.08
CA LEU A 384 19.91 -4.42 -6.43
C LEU A 384 18.42 -4.62 -6.11
N ALA A 385 17.96 -5.86 -6.23
CA ALA A 385 16.67 -6.29 -5.66
C ALA A 385 16.90 -7.45 -4.68
N ILE A 386 16.37 -7.33 -3.47
CA ILE A 386 16.52 -8.31 -2.39
C ILE A 386 15.13 -8.73 -1.93
N THR A 387 14.83 -10.03 -2.03
CA THR A 387 13.59 -10.62 -1.54
C THR A 387 13.89 -11.57 -0.40
N GLY A 388 13.30 -11.32 0.76
CA GLY A 388 13.47 -12.12 1.97
C GLY A 388 12.18 -12.82 2.38
N ALA A 389 12.23 -14.15 2.47
CA ALA A 389 11.15 -14.95 3.03
C ALA A 389 10.97 -14.70 4.55
N ALA A 390 9.95 -15.30 5.14
CA ALA A 390 9.68 -15.14 6.57
C ALA A 390 10.89 -15.56 7.44
N GLY A 391 11.27 -14.69 8.38
CA GLY A 391 12.43 -14.91 9.26
C GLY A 391 13.77 -14.42 8.69
N ALA A 392 13.82 -14.05 7.41
CA ALA A 392 15.01 -13.46 6.81
C ALA A 392 15.25 -12.01 7.24
N ARG A 393 16.44 -11.49 6.96
CA ARG A 393 16.80 -10.07 6.99
C ARG A 393 17.35 -9.67 5.64
N GLY A 394 17.03 -8.47 5.18
CA GLY A 394 17.53 -7.97 3.89
C GLY A 394 19.04 -7.73 3.94
N ILE A 395 19.46 -6.75 4.73
CA ILE A 395 20.85 -6.26 4.79
C ILE A 395 21.31 -6.22 6.24
N TYR A 396 22.49 -6.78 6.51
CA TYR A 396 23.04 -6.88 7.86
C TYR A 396 24.53 -6.56 7.91
N ALA A 397 24.93 -5.60 8.75
CA ALA A 397 26.33 -5.24 8.94
C ALA A 397 26.72 -5.22 10.43
N MET A 398 27.86 -5.85 10.75
CA MET A 398 28.37 -5.95 12.13
C MET A 398 29.90 -5.85 12.20
N THR A 399 30.47 -5.68 13.39
CA THR A 399 31.93 -5.70 13.64
C THR A 399 32.78 -4.88 12.63
N ASN A 400 32.65 -3.54 12.62
CA ASN A 400 33.35 -2.62 11.71
C ASN A 400 33.02 -2.81 10.21
N SER A 401 31.78 -3.24 9.95
CA SER A 401 31.11 -3.42 8.66
C SER A 401 31.10 -2.26 7.68
N GLN A 402 31.11 -2.47 6.35
CA GLN A 402 30.70 -1.43 5.41
C GLN A 402 29.88 -2.02 4.25
N ILE A 403 28.67 -1.48 4.05
CA ILE A 403 27.81 -1.77 2.90
C ILE A 403 27.42 -0.44 2.24
N ASP A 404 27.76 -0.26 0.96
CA ASP A 404 27.42 0.95 0.20
C ASP A 404 26.59 0.59 -1.04
N LEU A 405 25.41 1.20 -1.18
CA LEU A 405 24.42 0.85 -2.21
C LEU A 405 24.00 2.08 -3.00
N THR A 406 23.89 1.94 -4.32
CA THR A 406 23.53 3.04 -5.23
C THR A 406 22.43 2.67 -6.20
N SER A 407 21.83 3.70 -6.82
CA SER A 407 20.81 3.56 -7.88
C SER A 407 19.51 2.93 -7.36
N ASP A 408 18.86 2.06 -8.14
CA ASP A 408 17.59 1.46 -7.72
C ASP A 408 17.81 0.34 -6.70
N LEU A 409 17.21 0.47 -5.51
CA LEU A 409 17.27 -0.52 -4.44
C LEU A 409 15.86 -1.00 -4.11
N VAL A 410 15.61 -2.29 -4.29
CA VAL A 410 14.37 -2.94 -3.85
C VAL A 410 14.70 -3.89 -2.72
N ILE A 411 14.01 -3.75 -1.58
CA ILE A 411 14.07 -4.71 -0.48
C ILE A 411 12.63 -5.08 -0.13
N ASP A 412 12.26 -6.32 -0.40
CA ASP A 412 10.92 -6.84 -0.12
C ASP A 412 11.00 -7.97 0.91
N MET A 413 10.65 -7.65 2.15
CA MET A 413 10.54 -8.62 3.23
C MET A 413 9.11 -9.14 3.34
N SER A 414 8.91 -10.33 3.90
CA SER A 414 7.56 -10.93 3.98
C SER A 414 6.53 -10.11 4.76
N THR A 415 6.97 -9.27 5.71
CA THR A 415 6.13 -8.28 6.39
C THR A 415 6.89 -6.97 6.64
N PRO A 416 6.20 -5.83 6.76
CA PRO A 416 6.82 -4.55 7.10
C PRO A 416 7.58 -4.51 8.44
N ASP A 417 7.28 -5.44 9.36
CA ASP A 417 7.91 -5.51 10.68
C ASP A 417 9.27 -6.27 10.66
N GLN A 418 9.58 -6.94 9.56
CA GLN A 418 10.86 -7.65 9.41
C GLN A 418 12.01 -6.70 9.09
N MET A 419 13.22 -7.10 9.46
CA MET A 419 14.41 -6.26 9.28
C MET A 419 14.82 -6.22 7.81
N ALA A 420 14.51 -5.12 7.13
CA ALA A 420 15.01 -4.84 5.79
C ALA A 420 16.49 -4.45 5.84
N ILE A 421 16.86 -3.54 6.75
CA ILE A 421 18.23 -3.04 6.91
C ILE A 421 18.56 -2.96 8.39
N ALA A 422 19.67 -3.56 8.82
CA ALA A 422 20.08 -3.47 10.20
C ALA A 422 21.60 -3.49 10.42
N THR A 423 22.03 -2.81 11.47
CA THR A 423 23.39 -2.91 12.03
C THR A 423 23.36 -3.63 13.37
N GLN A 424 24.52 -4.09 13.85
CA GLN A 424 24.70 -4.62 15.20
C GLN A 424 25.94 -4.04 15.88
N HIS A 425 25.80 -3.76 17.18
CA HIS A 425 26.88 -3.44 18.08
C HIS A 425 27.53 -4.72 18.61
N ASP A 426 28.86 -4.76 18.59
CA ASP A 426 29.65 -5.80 19.24
C ASP A 426 30.79 -5.14 20.01
N ASP A 427 30.91 -5.43 21.30
CA ASP A 427 31.94 -4.87 22.17
C ASP A 427 33.35 -5.14 21.63
N GLY A 428 34.19 -4.10 21.64
CA GLY A 428 35.57 -4.18 21.13
C GLY A 428 35.71 -3.95 19.62
N TYR A 429 34.60 -3.78 18.88
CA TYR A 429 34.63 -3.45 17.46
C TYR A 429 34.11 -2.03 17.18
N ALA A 430 34.69 -1.38 16.16
CA ALA A 430 34.17 -0.11 15.66
C ALA A 430 32.78 -0.28 15.03
N ALA A 431 32.02 0.82 14.97
CA ALA A 431 30.68 0.87 14.40
C ALA A 431 30.68 0.44 12.92
N SER A 432 29.69 -0.36 12.54
CA SER A 432 29.44 -0.70 11.13
C SER A 432 28.68 0.41 10.44
N ARG A 433 28.81 0.52 9.10
CA ARG A 433 28.04 1.49 8.32
C ARG A 433 27.29 0.84 7.15
N ILE A 434 26.09 1.35 6.90
CA ILE A 434 25.29 1.06 5.71
C ILE A 434 24.90 2.40 5.08
N ASN A 435 25.31 2.64 3.84
CA ASN A 435 24.86 3.79 3.06
C ASN A 435 24.04 3.29 1.88
N ALA A 436 22.88 3.90 1.65
CA ALA A 436 22.10 3.69 0.44
C ALA A 436 21.72 5.06 -0.14
N SER A 437 21.89 5.25 -1.45
CA SER A 437 21.47 6.47 -2.16
C SER A 437 20.87 6.12 -3.52
N GLY A 438 19.67 6.61 -3.80
CA GLY A 438 18.96 6.31 -5.04
C GLY A 438 17.46 6.09 -4.83
N ARG A 439 16.77 5.52 -5.82
CA ARG A 439 15.35 5.22 -5.69
C ARG A 439 15.19 3.94 -4.88
N MET A 440 14.44 4.00 -3.79
CA MET A 440 14.30 2.88 -2.86
C MET A 440 12.85 2.42 -2.74
N LEU A 441 12.61 1.12 -2.91
CA LEU A 441 11.36 0.47 -2.55
C LEU A 441 11.64 -0.49 -1.41
N ILE A 442 11.28 -0.11 -0.19
CA ILE A 442 11.56 -0.88 1.02
C ILE A 442 10.25 -1.30 1.66
N ASN A 443 10.04 -2.61 1.77
CA ASN A 443 9.01 -3.21 2.60
C ASN A 443 9.71 -3.96 3.75
N GLY A 444 9.76 -3.32 4.92
CA GLY A 444 10.48 -3.78 6.10
C GLY A 444 11.05 -2.64 6.96
N SER A 445 11.38 -2.94 8.20
CA SER A 445 11.92 -2.00 9.19
C SER A 445 13.43 -1.79 9.06
N VAL A 446 13.88 -0.60 9.46
CA VAL A 446 15.29 -0.18 9.45
C VAL A 446 15.78 0.02 10.90
N LEU A 447 16.79 -0.75 11.31
CA LEU A 447 17.24 -0.82 12.70
C LEU A 447 18.73 -0.49 12.80
N SER A 448 19.04 0.71 13.27
CA SER A 448 20.39 1.11 13.61
C SER A 448 20.69 0.72 15.06
N LYS A 449 21.48 -0.35 15.25
CA LYS A 449 21.94 -0.80 16.57
C LYS A 449 23.45 -0.71 16.66
N GLY A 450 23.97 0.35 17.24
CA GLY A 450 25.42 0.56 17.37
C GLY A 450 26.20 0.92 16.11
N GLY A 451 25.52 1.02 14.96
CA GLY A 451 26.11 1.32 13.65
C GLY A 451 25.50 2.56 13.01
N LEU A 452 26.00 2.98 11.85
CA LEU A 452 25.45 4.10 11.10
C LEU A 452 24.65 3.59 9.91
N ILE A 453 23.43 4.08 9.75
CA ILE A 453 22.60 3.82 8.57
C ILE A 453 22.22 5.17 7.97
N ASN A 454 22.63 5.41 6.73
CA ASN A 454 22.26 6.61 5.97
C ASN A 454 21.41 6.20 4.75
N LEU A 455 20.19 6.73 4.67
CA LEU A 455 19.28 6.50 3.55
C LEU A 455 19.01 7.81 2.83
N ASP A 456 19.51 7.95 1.60
CA ASP A 456 19.26 9.09 0.73
C ASP A 456 18.26 8.70 -0.38
N MET A 457 16.98 8.88 -0.07
CA MET A 457 15.85 8.42 -0.89
C MET A 457 15.47 9.44 -1.96
N HIS A 458 15.73 9.08 -3.22
CA HIS A 458 15.42 9.88 -4.40
C HIS A 458 13.91 9.84 -4.78
N PRO A 459 13.44 10.73 -5.68
CA PRO A 459 12.05 10.77 -6.12
C PRO A 459 11.44 9.41 -6.52
N GLY A 460 10.22 9.17 -6.06
CA GLY A 460 9.49 7.92 -6.32
C GLY A 460 9.89 6.75 -5.42
N SER A 461 10.62 7.03 -4.32
CA SER A 461 10.89 6.03 -3.29
C SER A 461 9.69 5.82 -2.37
N VAL A 462 9.54 4.59 -1.90
CA VAL A 462 8.50 4.19 -0.93
C VAL A 462 9.14 3.31 0.13
N TRP A 463 8.99 3.70 1.39
CA TRP A 463 9.35 2.88 2.53
C TRP A 463 8.10 2.54 3.33
N THR A 464 7.86 1.25 3.56
CA THR A 464 6.81 0.75 4.46
C THR A 464 7.45 -0.07 5.56
N GLY A 465 7.43 0.44 6.78
CA GLY A 465 8.08 -0.18 7.93
C GLY A 465 8.30 0.81 9.07
N SER A 466 8.98 0.36 10.11
CA SER A 466 9.34 1.19 11.26
C SER A 466 10.85 1.45 11.35
N SER A 467 11.21 2.46 12.14
CA SER A 467 12.60 2.85 12.37
C SER A 467 13.01 2.65 13.83
N LEU A 468 14.26 2.25 14.06
CA LEU A 468 14.86 2.20 15.39
C LEU A 468 16.30 2.71 15.33
N SER A 469 16.65 3.63 16.23
CA SER A 469 18.03 4.01 16.51
C SER A 469 18.31 3.89 18.00
N ASP A 470 19.29 3.09 18.42
CA ASP A 470 19.60 2.92 19.84
C ASP A 470 20.60 3.95 20.38
N ASN A 471 21.21 4.75 19.50
CA ASN A 471 22.26 5.72 19.84
C ASN A 471 23.46 5.12 20.62
N VAL A 472 23.64 3.80 20.57
CA VAL A 472 24.77 3.11 21.19
C VAL A 472 25.99 3.26 20.27
N ASN A 473 27.21 3.31 20.82
CA ASN A 473 28.46 3.27 20.05
C ASN A 473 28.58 4.33 18.91
N GLY A 474 27.92 5.48 19.07
CA GLY A 474 27.87 6.51 18.01
C GLY A 474 27.03 6.11 16.80
N GLY A 475 26.17 5.10 16.95
CA GLY A 475 25.25 4.65 15.94
C GLY A 475 24.17 5.69 15.67
N LYS A 476 23.76 5.78 14.40
CA LYS A 476 22.79 6.75 13.90
C LYS A 476 21.92 6.15 12.81
N LEU A 477 20.72 6.69 12.66
CA LEU A 477 19.83 6.49 11.53
C LEU A 477 19.45 7.85 10.94
N ASP A 478 20.07 8.19 9.82
CA ASP A 478 19.84 9.43 9.10
C ASP A 478 19.10 9.13 7.79
N VAL A 479 17.96 9.80 7.57
CA VAL A 479 17.06 9.58 6.43
C VAL A 479 16.79 10.91 5.74
N ALA A 480 17.16 10.99 4.46
CA ALA A 480 16.78 12.07 3.56
C ALA A 480 15.75 11.55 2.56
N MET A 481 14.66 12.29 2.36
CA MET A 481 13.57 11.91 1.44
C MET A 481 13.20 13.07 0.52
N ASN A 482 13.30 12.85 -0.80
CA ASN A 482 12.86 13.78 -1.83
C ASN A 482 11.71 13.18 -2.64
N ASN A 483 10.55 13.84 -2.73
CA ASN A 483 9.36 13.35 -3.45
C ASN A 483 9.07 11.87 -3.18
N SER A 484 9.10 11.49 -1.90
CA SER A 484 9.05 10.09 -1.45
C SER A 484 8.00 9.89 -0.36
N VAL A 485 7.60 8.64 -0.14
CA VAL A 485 6.58 8.28 0.86
C VAL A 485 7.16 7.32 1.89
N TRP A 486 6.92 7.60 3.17
CA TRP A 486 7.17 6.66 4.27
C TRP A 486 5.84 6.31 4.95
N ASN A 487 5.43 5.05 4.83
CA ASN A 487 4.30 4.46 5.54
C ASN A 487 4.80 3.89 6.88
N VAL A 488 4.49 4.59 7.97
CA VAL A 488 4.95 4.24 9.31
C VAL A 488 4.06 3.12 9.87
N THR A 489 4.66 1.99 10.24
CA THR A 489 3.90 0.81 10.70
C THR A 489 3.82 0.68 12.22
N SER A 490 4.76 1.27 12.95
CA SER A 490 4.79 1.27 14.42
C SER A 490 5.49 2.50 14.97
N ASN A 491 5.54 2.62 16.30
CA ASN A 491 6.44 3.56 16.97
C ASN A 491 7.83 3.46 16.36
N SER A 492 8.39 4.63 16.07
CA SER A 492 9.62 4.77 15.30
C SER A 492 10.51 5.81 15.95
N ASN A 493 11.82 5.61 15.86
CA ASN A 493 12.79 6.66 16.19
C ASN A 493 13.99 6.66 15.25
N LEU A 494 14.53 7.85 15.00
CA LEU A 494 15.70 8.06 14.16
C LEU A 494 16.35 9.40 14.52
N ASP A 495 17.55 9.64 14.01
CA ASP A 495 18.37 10.78 14.43
C ASP A 495 18.13 11.98 13.51
N THR A 496 18.29 11.85 12.19
CA THR A 496 18.00 12.94 11.24
C THR A 496 16.90 12.57 10.24
N LEU A 497 15.86 13.42 10.13
CA LEU A 497 14.86 13.34 9.07
C LEU A 497 14.89 14.62 8.22
N ALA A 498 15.44 14.53 7.01
CA ALA A 498 15.47 15.63 6.05
C ALA A 498 14.44 15.39 4.94
N LEU A 499 13.44 16.27 4.81
CA LEU A 499 12.32 16.06 3.90
C LEU A 499 12.25 17.16 2.83
N SER A 500 12.08 16.79 1.57
CA SER A 500 11.79 17.71 0.48
C SER A 500 10.59 17.20 -0.31
N HIS A 501 9.44 17.85 -0.14
CA HIS A 501 8.19 17.51 -0.83
C HIS A 501 7.77 16.04 -0.63
N SER A 502 8.06 15.49 0.55
CA SER A 502 7.80 14.08 0.89
C SER A 502 6.60 13.94 1.81
N THR A 503 6.07 12.72 1.92
CA THR A 503 4.96 12.37 2.81
C THR A 503 5.37 11.32 3.84
N VAL A 504 5.06 11.57 5.11
CA VAL A 504 5.16 10.58 6.18
C VAL A 504 3.74 10.25 6.63
N ASP A 505 3.30 9.02 6.38
CA ASP A 505 1.92 8.57 6.59
C ASP A 505 1.86 7.60 7.78
N PHE A 506 1.26 8.06 8.89
CA PHE A 506 0.98 7.25 10.08
C PHE A 506 -0.31 6.42 9.95
N ALA A 507 -1.12 6.74 8.96
CA ALA A 507 -2.50 6.33 8.86
C ALA A 507 -2.75 5.21 7.81
N SER A 508 -1.70 4.80 7.09
CA SER A 508 -1.75 3.72 6.09
C SER A 508 -1.68 2.30 6.67
N HIS A 509 -1.16 2.11 7.90
CA HIS A 509 -0.91 0.77 8.45
C HIS A 509 -1.59 0.45 9.80
N GLY A 510 -2.34 1.38 10.39
CA GLY A 510 -3.11 1.15 11.61
C GLY A 510 -4.58 0.82 11.33
N SER A 511 -4.91 -0.46 11.16
CA SER A 511 -6.31 -0.92 10.99
C SER A 511 -7.05 -1.16 12.31
N THR A 512 -6.35 -1.15 13.45
CA THR A 512 -6.97 -1.33 14.77
C THR A 512 -7.37 0.04 15.34
N ALA A 513 -8.66 0.22 15.61
CA ALA A 513 -9.17 1.42 16.27
C ALA A 513 -8.44 1.63 17.60
N GLY A 514 -7.85 2.82 17.81
CA GLY A 514 -7.20 3.22 19.05
C GLY A 514 -5.69 2.97 19.17
N THR A 515 -5.01 2.38 18.17
CA THR A 515 -3.53 2.29 18.15
C THR A 515 -2.91 3.41 17.32
N PHE A 516 -2.14 4.26 18.00
CA PHE A 516 -1.42 5.40 17.42
C PHE A 516 0.09 5.19 17.47
N ALA A 517 0.81 5.86 16.59
CA ALA A 517 2.26 5.75 16.48
C ALA A 517 2.94 7.09 16.83
N THR A 518 4.05 6.98 17.58
CA THR A 518 4.95 8.10 17.85
C THR A 518 6.18 7.97 16.97
N LEU A 519 6.51 9.02 16.24
CA LEU A 519 7.78 9.19 15.54
C LEU A 519 8.67 10.14 16.34
N ASN A 520 9.75 9.60 16.90
CA ASN A 520 10.76 10.40 17.59
C ASN A 520 11.92 10.73 16.63
N VAL A 521 12.21 12.01 16.46
CA VAL A 521 13.28 12.50 15.58
C VAL A 521 14.20 13.41 16.39
N GLU A 522 15.52 13.25 16.28
CA GLU A 522 16.41 14.22 16.91
C GLU A 522 16.45 15.54 16.11
N ASN A 523 16.64 15.47 14.79
CA ASN A 523 16.79 16.63 13.92
C ASN A 523 15.83 16.54 12.72
N LEU A 524 14.86 17.46 12.64
CA LEU A 524 13.91 17.57 11.52
C LEU A 524 14.23 18.79 10.65
N SER A 525 14.23 18.61 9.33
CA SER A 525 14.40 19.72 8.39
C SER A 525 13.57 19.60 7.10
N GLY A 526 13.30 20.75 6.47
CA GLY A 526 12.80 20.84 5.10
C GLY A 526 11.29 21.10 4.97
N ASN A 527 10.62 20.42 4.04
CA ASN A 527 9.18 20.61 3.80
C ASN A 527 8.47 19.30 3.43
N SER A 528 7.34 19.04 4.06
CA SER A 528 6.63 17.75 3.93
C SER A 528 5.17 17.81 4.38
N THR A 529 4.46 16.72 4.11
CA THR A 529 3.15 16.44 4.70
C THR A 529 3.24 15.26 5.66
N PHE A 530 2.67 15.41 6.85
CA PHE A 530 2.47 14.31 7.80
C PHE A 530 0.99 13.95 7.81
N ILE A 531 0.64 12.72 7.41
CA ILE A 531 -0.74 12.22 7.47
C ILE A 531 -0.94 11.54 8.82
N MET A 532 -1.88 12.03 9.62
CA MET A 532 -2.01 11.68 11.03
C MET A 532 -3.45 11.34 11.41
N ARG A 533 -3.62 10.64 12.52
CA ARG A 533 -4.91 10.36 13.16
C ARG A 533 -4.91 10.96 14.57
N ALA A 534 -6.08 11.37 15.03
CA ALA A 534 -6.29 11.93 16.35
C ALA A 534 -7.48 11.22 17.02
N ASP A 535 -7.46 11.17 18.35
CA ASP A 535 -8.58 10.88 19.24
C ASP A 535 -8.49 11.89 20.40
N VAL A 536 -9.23 12.98 20.28
CA VAL A 536 -9.08 14.12 21.20
C VAL A 536 -9.88 13.94 22.49
N VAL A 537 -10.77 12.96 22.57
CA VAL A 537 -11.72 12.78 23.67
C VAL A 537 -11.06 12.11 24.90
N GLY A 538 -10.10 11.20 24.67
CA GLY A 538 -9.39 10.49 25.73
C GLY A 538 -10.31 9.66 26.65
N GLU A 539 -9.98 9.56 27.94
CA GLU A 539 -10.81 8.92 28.97
C GLU A 539 -11.99 9.81 29.44
N GLY A 540 -12.31 10.87 28.69
CA GLY A 540 -13.37 11.84 28.96
C GLY A 540 -12.83 13.24 29.29
N ASN A 541 -13.49 14.29 28.78
CA ASN A 541 -13.12 15.70 28.94
C ASN A 541 -11.67 16.06 28.53
N GLY A 542 -11.07 15.34 27.57
CA GLY A 542 -9.72 15.63 27.09
C GLY A 542 -8.58 15.15 27.99
N VAL A 543 -8.86 14.34 29.02
CA VAL A 543 -7.83 13.67 29.84
C VAL A 543 -7.36 12.41 29.12
N ASN A 544 -6.05 12.21 28.99
CA ASN A 544 -5.44 11.04 28.31
C ASN A 544 -5.87 10.88 26.84
N ASN A 545 -6.02 11.98 26.11
CA ASN A 545 -6.21 11.94 24.67
C ASN A 545 -5.02 11.29 23.95
N LYS A 546 -5.30 10.70 22.80
CA LYS A 546 -4.33 9.88 22.06
C LYS A 546 -4.34 10.29 20.60
N GLY A 547 -3.20 10.16 19.94
CA GLY A 547 -3.05 10.53 18.55
C GLY A 547 -1.71 10.09 18.07
N ASP A 548 -1.53 10.08 16.75
CA ASP A 548 -0.20 9.99 16.18
C ASP A 548 0.60 11.23 16.65
N LEU A 549 1.88 11.06 16.96
CA LEU A 549 2.71 12.12 17.55
C LEU A 549 4.04 12.21 16.81
N LEU A 550 4.38 13.42 16.36
CA LEU A 550 5.75 13.76 15.94
C LEU A 550 6.48 14.41 17.10
N ASN A 551 7.53 13.78 17.61
CA ASN A 551 8.30 14.27 18.75
C ASN A 551 9.73 14.59 18.31
N ILE A 552 10.08 15.87 18.27
CA ILE A 552 11.39 16.37 17.84
C ILE A 552 12.20 16.78 19.08
N SER A 553 13.23 16.00 19.42
CA SER A 553 13.99 16.18 20.66
C SER A 553 15.17 17.15 20.55
N GLY A 554 15.75 17.31 19.37
CA GLY A 554 16.86 18.23 19.07
C GLY A 554 16.38 19.45 18.29
N SER A 555 16.83 19.59 17.04
CA SER A 555 16.54 20.76 16.19
C SER A 555 15.33 20.57 15.28
N SER A 556 14.52 21.62 15.09
CA SER A 556 13.42 21.64 14.14
C SER A 556 13.56 22.80 13.14
N ALA A 557 13.45 22.53 11.84
CA ALA A 557 13.52 23.56 10.82
C ALA A 557 12.59 23.29 9.64
N GLY A 558 12.12 24.37 9.00
CA GLY A 558 11.32 24.29 7.78
C GLY A 558 9.81 24.40 7.99
N ASN A 559 9.05 24.11 6.94
CA ASN A 559 7.60 24.32 6.89
C ASN A 559 6.90 23.01 6.53
N HIS A 560 6.03 22.53 7.42
CA HIS A 560 5.37 21.25 7.29
C HIS A 560 3.85 21.38 7.35
N VAL A 561 3.16 20.43 6.74
CA VAL A 561 1.69 20.35 6.72
C VAL A 561 1.24 19.11 7.48
N LEU A 562 0.24 19.26 8.35
CA LEU A 562 -0.43 18.19 9.06
C LEU A 562 -1.76 17.89 8.37
N ALA A 563 -1.88 16.69 7.80
CA ALA A 563 -3.11 16.17 7.22
C ALA A 563 -3.75 15.19 8.21
N ILE A 564 -4.55 15.71 9.13
CA ILE A 564 -5.22 14.93 10.18
C ILE A 564 -6.57 14.45 9.64
N ARG A 565 -6.87 13.15 9.73
CA ARG A 565 -8.12 12.58 9.21
C ARG A 565 -9.35 13.01 10.02
N ASN A 566 -10.47 13.26 9.33
CA ASN A 566 -11.77 13.49 9.95
C ASN A 566 -12.28 12.23 10.68
N GLN A 567 -12.93 12.42 11.83
CA GLN A 567 -13.52 11.35 12.65
C GLN A 567 -14.82 11.83 13.33
N GLY A 568 -15.93 11.81 12.59
CA GLY A 568 -17.23 12.28 13.08
C GLY A 568 -17.82 11.47 14.25
N SER A 569 -17.34 10.26 14.50
CA SER A 569 -17.80 9.43 15.62
C SER A 569 -17.28 9.82 17.00
N GLU A 570 -16.35 10.78 17.09
CA GLU A 570 -15.80 11.20 18.39
C GLU A 570 -16.80 11.97 19.26
N ALA A 571 -16.82 11.67 20.55
CA ALA A 571 -17.70 12.34 21.52
C ALA A 571 -17.11 13.66 22.05
N THR A 572 -16.67 14.54 21.15
CA THR A 572 -16.07 15.84 21.43
C THR A 572 -17.04 16.83 22.04
N THR A 573 -16.57 17.71 22.93
CA THR A 573 -17.29 18.84 23.53
C THR A 573 -16.86 20.20 22.96
N GLY A 574 -15.81 20.23 22.15
CA GLY A 574 -15.23 21.45 21.59
C GLY A 574 -14.25 22.15 22.53
N ASN A 575 -13.81 21.48 23.60
CA ASN A 575 -12.82 22.01 24.56
C ASN A 575 -11.52 21.20 24.59
N GLU A 576 -11.47 20.11 23.82
CA GLU A 576 -10.35 19.18 23.78
C GLU A 576 -9.14 19.82 23.07
N VAL A 577 -7.94 19.53 23.58
CA VAL A 577 -6.67 19.98 23.02
C VAL A 577 -5.69 18.81 22.99
N LEU A 578 -5.14 18.47 21.83
CA LEU A 578 -4.19 17.38 21.65
C LEU A 578 -2.88 17.88 21.07
N THR A 579 -1.77 17.66 21.76
CA THR A 579 -0.44 17.92 21.17
C THR A 579 -0.14 16.87 20.10
N VAL A 580 0.01 17.31 18.85
CA VAL A 580 0.32 16.46 17.68
C VAL A 580 1.77 16.60 17.23
N VAL A 581 2.43 17.70 17.59
CA VAL A 581 3.88 17.87 17.41
C VAL A 581 4.51 18.43 18.67
N LYS A 582 5.60 17.81 19.12
CA LYS A 582 6.47 18.34 20.16
C LYS A 582 7.78 18.79 19.56
N THR A 583 8.27 19.96 19.94
CA THR A 583 9.61 20.42 19.58
C THR A 583 10.30 21.04 20.79
N THR A 584 11.62 20.89 20.86
CA THR A 584 12.43 21.51 21.92
C THR A 584 12.71 23.00 21.64
N ASP A 585 12.88 23.39 20.38
CA ASP A 585 13.32 24.75 19.98
C ASP A 585 12.20 25.64 19.39
N GLY A 586 11.09 25.05 18.95
CA GLY A 586 9.97 25.77 18.34
C GLY A 586 10.30 26.44 17.00
N ALA A 587 11.37 26.03 16.31
CA ALA A 587 11.87 26.74 15.13
C ALA A 587 11.15 26.35 13.81
N ALA A 588 10.67 25.11 13.67
CA ALA A 588 9.85 24.69 12.54
C ALA A 588 8.41 25.26 12.60
N SER A 589 7.78 25.41 11.43
CA SER A 589 6.37 25.77 11.31
C SER A 589 5.50 24.58 10.85
N PHE A 590 4.31 24.46 11.43
CA PHE A 590 3.33 23.44 11.06
C PHE A 590 1.97 24.09 10.80
N SER A 591 1.24 23.58 9.82
CA SER A 591 -0.11 24.07 9.48
C SER A 591 -1.03 22.91 9.18
N ALA A 592 -2.32 23.03 9.46
CA ALA A 592 -3.28 22.02 9.04
C ALA A 592 -3.54 22.13 7.53
N SER A 593 -3.66 20.99 6.84
CA SER A 593 -4.05 20.98 5.41
C SER A 593 -5.48 21.48 5.17
N SER A 594 -6.34 21.31 6.18
CA SER A 594 -7.72 21.76 6.26
C SER A 594 -8.12 21.84 7.73
N GLN A 595 -9.26 22.45 8.05
CA GLN A 595 -9.90 22.21 9.34
C GLN A 595 -10.24 20.72 9.48
N VAL A 596 -10.27 20.20 10.70
CA VAL A 596 -10.49 18.79 11.00
C VAL A 596 -11.85 18.62 11.67
N GLU A 597 -12.69 17.74 11.16
CA GLU A 597 -13.96 17.38 11.82
C GLU A 597 -13.73 16.25 12.81
N LEU A 598 -13.79 16.56 14.09
CA LEU A 598 -13.79 15.57 15.17
C LEU A 598 -15.12 15.68 15.91
N GLY A 599 -15.92 14.63 15.84
CA GLY A 599 -17.25 14.63 16.41
C GLY A 599 -18.16 15.71 15.83
N GLY A 600 -18.68 16.55 16.72
CA GLY A 600 -19.60 17.64 16.39
C GLY A 600 -18.92 18.98 16.03
N TYR A 601 -17.60 19.09 16.18
CA TYR A 601 -16.88 20.37 16.11
C TYR A 601 -15.70 20.38 15.13
N LEU A 602 -15.37 21.57 14.64
CA LEU A 602 -14.20 21.81 13.82
C LEU A 602 -12.98 22.07 14.70
N TYR A 603 -11.84 21.50 14.32
CA TYR A 603 -10.55 21.67 14.95
C TYR A 603 -9.53 22.24 13.94
N ASP A 604 -8.52 22.92 14.46
CA ASP A 604 -7.41 23.50 13.69
C ASP A 604 -6.09 23.30 14.46
N VAL A 605 -4.96 23.59 13.82
CA VAL A 605 -3.63 23.46 14.40
C VAL A 605 -3.10 24.82 14.83
N ARG A 606 -2.58 24.92 16.05
CA ARG A 606 -1.91 26.14 16.57
C ARG A 606 -0.58 25.81 17.23
N LYS A 607 0.28 26.82 17.33
CA LYS A 607 1.47 26.78 18.16
C LYS A 607 1.13 27.14 19.61
N ASN A 608 1.58 26.33 20.57
CA ASN A 608 1.50 26.60 22.00
C ASN A 608 2.89 26.38 22.64
N GLY A 609 3.55 27.46 23.06
CA GLY A 609 4.96 27.43 23.42
C GLY A 609 5.83 27.00 22.23
N THR A 610 6.55 25.88 22.38
CA THR A 610 7.34 25.24 21.31
C THR A 610 6.58 24.11 20.61
N ASN A 611 5.39 23.72 21.08
CA ASN A 611 4.64 22.59 20.58
C ASN A 611 3.51 23.02 19.62
N TRP A 612 2.93 22.05 18.91
CA TRP A 612 1.75 22.24 18.09
C TRP A 612 0.60 21.37 18.54
N GLU A 613 -0.56 22.00 18.69
CA GLU A 613 -1.76 21.42 19.25
C GLU A 613 -2.91 21.49 18.26
N LEU A 614 -3.68 20.42 18.18
CA LEU A 614 -5.01 20.39 17.61
C LEU A 614 -5.99 20.96 18.65
N TYR A 615 -6.76 21.97 18.28
CA TYR A 615 -7.69 22.69 19.18
C TYR A 615 -8.99 23.04 18.44
N ALA A 616 -10.10 23.20 19.16
CA ALA A 616 -11.38 23.57 18.54
C ALA A 616 -11.35 24.98 17.92
N SER A 617 -11.72 25.07 16.65
CA SER A 617 -11.80 26.32 15.90
C SER A 617 -12.92 27.22 16.44
N GLY A 618 -12.65 28.53 16.52
CA GLY A 618 -13.56 29.51 17.13
C GLY A 618 -13.34 29.74 18.63
N THR A 619 -12.46 28.96 19.27
CA THR A 619 -11.95 29.29 20.61
C THR A 619 -10.77 30.26 20.49
N VAL A 620 -10.83 31.43 21.12
CA VAL A 620 -9.73 32.41 21.10
C VAL A 620 -8.69 32.01 22.16
N PRO A 621 -7.42 31.76 21.80
CA PRO A 621 -6.30 32.01 22.68
C PRO A 621 -5.74 33.42 22.44
N GLU A 622 -5.60 34.20 23.51
CA GLU A 622 -4.95 35.51 23.51
C GLU A 622 -3.53 35.48 22.89
N PRO A 623 -3.07 36.60 22.32
CA PRO A 623 -1.66 36.79 21.95
C PRO A 623 -0.78 36.76 23.22
N THR A 624 0.37 36.09 23.18
CA THR A 624 1.38 36.16 24.25
C THR A 624 2.74 36.60 23.69
N PRO A 625 3.61 37.28 24.47
CA PRO A 625 3.46 38.55 25.19
C PRO A 625 4.40 39.64 24.59
N ASN A 626 4.05 40.93 24.71
CA ASN A 626 5.04 42.01 24.49
C ASN A 626 5.86 42.21 25.78
N PRO A 627 7.21 42.22 25.76
CA PRO A 627 8.00 42.57 26.94
C PRO A 627 7.80 44.03 27.34
N GLU A 628 7.56 44.24 28.64
CA GLU A 628 7.34 45.52 29.30
C GLU A 628 8.59 46.41 29.29
N PRO A 629 8.45 47.73 29.09
CA PRO A 629 9.32 48.71 29.72
C PRO A 629 8.56 49.53 30.78
N THR A 630 9.07 49.49 32.01
CA THR A 630 8.65 50.29 33.17
C THR A 630 9.08 51.78 33.04
N PRO A 631 8.67 52.72 33.93
CA PRO A 631 7.87 53.91 33.58
C PRO A 631 8.64 55.25 33.67
N ALA A 632 8.05 56.35 33.20
CA ALA A 632 8.57 57.71 33.41
C ALA A 632 7.46 58.70 33.86
N PRO A 633 7.82 59.77 34.61
CA PRO A 633 7.06 60.26 35.76
C PRO A 633 5.93 61.28 35.49
N ALA A 634 5.09 61.43 36.52
CA ALA A 634 3.85 62.18 36.60
C ALA A 634 3.94 63.68 36.24
N GLN A 635 2.88 64.18 35.61
CA GLN A 635 2.63 65.60 35.36
C GLN A 635 1.37 66.06 36.15
N PRO A 636 1.37 67.28 36.75
CA PRO A 636 0.34 67.76 37.69
C PRO A 636 -1.02 68.11 37.05
N PRO A 637 -2.09 68.23 37.87
CA PRO A 637 -3.47 68.01 37.43
C PRO A 637 -4.11 69.22 36.74
N ILE A 638 -4.86 68.96 35.68
CA ILE A 638 -5.82 69.89 35.07
C ILE A 638 -7.23 69.44 35.49
N VAL A 639 -7.99 70.36 36.04
CA VAL A 639 -9.37 70.16 36.52
C VAL A 639 -10.34 70.68 35.46
N ASN A 640 -11.22 69.81 34.92
CA ASN A 640 -12.55 70.17 34.38
C ASN A 640 -13.37 68.92 34.01
N PRO A 641 -14.70 69.05 33.81
CA PRO A 641 -15.76 68.64 34.73
C PRO A 641 -16.35 67.23 34.46
N ASP A 642 -17.08 66.75 35.47
CA ASP A 642 -17.81 65.48 35.65
C ASP A 642 -18.14 64.65 34.38
N PRO A 643 -17.70 63.37 34.30
CA PRO A 643 -18.11 62.46 33.25
C PRO A 643 -19.50 61.86 33.56
N THR A 644 -20.37 61.87 32.55
CA THR A 644 -21.58 61.03 32.47
C THR A 644 -21.26 59.57 32.79
N PRO A 645 -22.13 58.84 33.52
CA PRO A 645 -21.89 57.43 33.86
C PRO A 645 -21.69 56.61 32.59
N GLU A 646 -20.54 55.94 32.53
CA GLU A 646 -20.13 55.03 31.49
C GLU A 646 -21.08 53.81 31.47
N PRO A 647 -21.57 53.36 30.29
CA PRO A 647 -22.33 52.11 30.21
C PRO A 647 -21.43 50.94 30.63
N ASP A 648 -22.00 49.99 31.37
CA ASP A 648 -21.36 48.74 31.80
C ASP A 648 -20.56 48.11 30.64
N PRO A 649 -19.32 47.64 30.87
CA PRO A 649 -18.56 46.94 29.84
C PRO A 649 -19.35 45.71 29.40
N THR A 650 -19.69 45.65 28.12
CA THR A 650 -20.20 44.43 27.48
C THR A 650 -19.23 43.28 27.79
N PRO A 651 -19.69 42.15 28.36
CA PRO A 651 -18.82 41.01 28.63
C PRO A 651 -18.17 40.54 27.32
N ASN A 652 -16.86 40.32 27.38
CA ASN A 652 -16.06 39.76 26.29
C ASN A 652 -16.74 38.48 25.77
N PRO A 653 -16.97 38.29 24.46
CA PRO A 653 -17.70 37.14 23.95
C PRO A 653 -16.97 35.85 24.35
N THR A 654 -17.68 34.96 25.06
CA THR A 654 -17.16 33.65 25.41
C THR A 654 -16.87 32.89 24.10
N PRO A 655 -15.65 32.36 23.92
CA PRO A 655 -15.31 31.65 22.69
C PRO A 655 -16.23 30.45 22.51
N THR A 656 -16.87 30.34 21.34
CA THR A 656 -17.84 29.27 21.04
C THR A 656 -17.26 28.35 19.98
N PRO A 657 -17.07 27.04 20.28
CA PRO A 657 -16.58 26.07 19.31
C PRO A 657 -17.49 26.03 18.09
N LYS A 658 -16.90 26.06 16.89
CA LYS A 658 -17.64 26.04 15.63
C LYS A 658 -18.11 24.61 15.30
N PRO A 659 -19.42 24.37 15.10
CA PRO A 659 -19.91 23.08 14.66
C PRO A 659 -19.40 22.69 13.27
N THR A 660 -19.34 21.39 12.98
CA THR A 660 -19.11 20.88 11.62
C THR A 660 -20.32 21.12 10.72
N THR A 661 -20.14 21.10 9.40
CA THR A 661 -21.27 21.20 8.44
C THR A 661 -22.28 20.07 8.66
N THR A 662 -21.80 18.87 9.01
CA THR A 662 -22.65 17.72 9.36
C THR A 662 -23.47 17.97 10.63
N ALA A 663 -22.84 18.47 11.70
CA ALA A 663 -23.51 18.78 12.95
C ALA A 663 -24.52 19.92 12.78
N ASP A 664 -24.16 20.93 11.99
CA ASP A 664 -24.99 22.08 11.67
C ASP A 664 -26.26 21.66 10.89
N ALA A 665 -26.11 20.90 9.81
CA ALA A 665 -27.24 20.42 9.00
C ALA A 665 -28.18 19.49 9.80
N GLY A 666 -27.61 18.55 10.57
CA GLY A 666 -28.41 17.63 11.38
C GLY A 666 -29.11 18.33 12.56
N GLY A 667 -28.44 19.26 13.23
CA GLY A 667 -29.02 20.09 14.29
C GLY A 667 -30.15 20.99 13.78
N ASN A 668 -29.96 21.58 12.60
CA ASN A 668 -30.97 22.44 11.96
C ASN A 668 -32.27 21.72 11.59
N TYR A 669 -32.32 20.39 11.64
CA TYR A 669 -33.60 19.69 11.49
C TYR A 669 -34.62 20.05 12.59
N LEU A 670 -34.16 20.43 13.80
CA LEU A 670 -35.05 20.97 14.83
C LEU A 670 -35.88 22.15 14.29
N ASN A 671 -35.23 23.07 13.59
CA ASN A 671 -35.87 24.20 12.94
C ASN A 671 -36.80 23.75 11.81
N VAL A 672 -36.34 22.86 10.94
CA VAL A 672 -37.16 22.32 9.84
C VAL A 672 -38.47 21.71 10.37
N GLY A 673 -38.40 20.88 11.42
CA GLY A 673 -39.58 20.24 12.01
C GLY A 673 -40.56 21.24 12.62
N TYR A 674 -40.06 22.21 13.39
CA TYR A 674 -40.85 23.31 13.96
C TYR A 674 -41.56 24.11 12.87
N LEU A 675 -40.84 24.45 11.80
CA LEU A 675 -41.36 25.28 10.72
C LEU A 675 -42.38 24.57 9.86
N LEU A 676 -42.14 23.30 9.54
CA LEU A 676 -43.15 22.50 8.85
C LEU A 676 -44.44 22.46 9.67
N ASN A 677 -44.34 22.30 11.00
CA ASN A 677 -45.51 22.37 11.86
C ASN A 677 -46.19 23.77 11.82
N TYR A 678 -45.41 24.85 11.86
CA TYR A 678 -45.87 26.23 11.77
C TYR A 678 -46.59 26.56 10.45
N VAL A 679 -46.06 26.13 9.30
CA VAL A 679 -46.67 26.39 7.99
C VAL A 679 -47.90 25.54 7.71
N GLU A 680 -48.01 24.38 8.36
CA GLU A 680 -49.17 23.48 8.27
C GLU A 680 -50.33 23.95 9.16
N ASN A 681 -50.04 24.50 10.34
CA ASN A 681 -51.02 24.96 11.31
C ASN A 681 -51.42 26.43 11.06
N ARG A 682 -52.24 26.62 10.03
CA ARG A 682 -52.77 27.93 9.60
C ARG A 682 -54.17 28.22 10.14
N THR A 683 -54.58 29.49 10.07
CA THR A 683 -55.90 29.90 10.56
C THR A 683 -57.02 29.30 9.72
N LEU A 684 -58.24 29.34 10.24
CA LEU A 684 -59.43 28.83 9.59
C LEU A 684 -59.62 29.41 8.19
N MET A 685 -59.52 30.74 8.08
CA MET A 685 -59.69 31.48 6.82
C MET A 685 -58.64 31.06 5.79
N GLN A 686 -57.39 30.86 6.23
CA GLN A 686 -56.30 30.38 5.38
C GLN A 686 -56.47 28.93 4.94
N ARG A 687 -57.13 28.10 5.76
CA ARG A 687 -57.34 26.68 5.46
C ARG A 687 -58.56 26.42 4.58
N MET A 688 -59.62 27.20 4.73
CA MET A 688 -60.93 26.82 4.19
C MET A 688 -61.73 27.98 3.56
N GLY A 689 -61.20 29.21 3.52
CA GLY A 689 -61.91 30.40 3.02
C GLY A 689 -63.05 30.85 3.94
N ASP A 690 -63.92 31.75 3.47
CA ASP A 690 -65.06 32.22 4.28
C ASP A 690 -66.12 31.11 4.44
N LEU A 691 -66.40 30.72 5.68
CA LEU A 691 -67.25 29.59 6.05
C LEU A 691 -68.68 29.98 6.41
N ARG A 692 -69.06 31.25 6.30
CA ARG A 692 -70.26 31.78 6.95
C ARG A 692 -71.56 31.55 6.16
N ASN A 693 -71.47 31.18 4.87
CA ASN A 693 -72.61 30.92 3.98
C ASN A 693 -72.56 29.50 3.38
N GLN A 694 -72.97 28.48 4.15
CA GLN A 694 -72.82 27.06 3.77
C GLN A 694 -74.11 26.26 3.69
N SER A 695 -74.06 25.21 2.85
CA SER A 695 -75.12 24.21 2.69
C SER A 695 -75.12 23.17 3.82
N LYS A 696 -76.22 22.40 3.90
CA LYS A 696 -76.46 21.42 4.97
C LYS A 696 -75.85 20.04 4.70
N ASP A 697 -75.58 19.70 3.43
CA ASP A 697 -75.42 18.30 3.00
C ASP A 697 -73.97 17.78 3.03
N GLY A 698 -72.99 18.67 3.20
CA GLY A 698 -71.56 18.34 3.41
C GLY A 698 -70.65 19.24 2.58
N ASN A 699 -69.34 19.15 2.83
CA ASN A 699 -68.33 19.93 2.11
C ASN A 699 -67.08 19.09 1.84
N ILE A 700 -66.47 19.29 0.68
CA ILE A 700 -65.09 18.86 0.39
C ILE A 700 -64.25 20.06 0.03
N TRP A 701 -62.98 20.04 0.39
CA TRP A 701 -62.06 21.13 0.08
C TRP A 701 -60.66 20.61 -0.23
N LEU A 702 -59.97 21.39 -1.07
CA LEU A 702 -58.60 21.20 -1.48
C LEU A 702 -57.85 22.52 -1.23
N ARG A 703 -56.65 22.42 -0.68
CA ARG A 703 -55.78 23.57 -0.46
C ARG A 703 -54.37 23.25 -0.93
N SER A 704 -53.74 24.20 -1.61
CA SER A 704 -52.32 24.18 -1.95
C SER A 704 -51.64 25.42 -1.39
N TYR A 705 -50.44 25.26 -0.88
CA TYR A 705 -49.62 26.37 -0.38
C TYR A 705 -48.15 26.16 -0.72
N GLY A 706 -47.40 27.25 -0.80
CA GLY A 706 -45.96 27.22 -0.97
C GLY A 706 -45.32 28.53 -0.59
N GLY A 707 -44.02 28.50 -0.33
CA GLY A 707 -43.30 29.67 0.13
C GLY A 707 -41.82 29.40 0.40
N SER A 708 -41.16 30.42 0.91
CA SER A 708 -39.80 30.35 1.44
C SER A 708 -39.77 30.78 2.90
N LEU A 709 -38.77 30.27 3.59
CA LEU A 709 -38.44 30.53 4.98
C LEU A 709 -36.93 30.81 5.01
N ASP A 710 -36.54 32.00 5.46
CA ASP A 710 -35.16 32.49 5.40
C ASP A 710 -34.70 32.91 6.81
N SER A 711 -33.38 32.96 7.05
CA SER A 711 -32.74 33.59 8.24
C SER A 711 -32.90 32.89 9.62
N PHE A 712 -32.71 31.56 9.70
CA PHE A 712 -32.76 30.80 10.97
C PHE A 712 -31.45 30.77 11.76
N ALA A 713 -31.09 31.84 12.48
CA ALA A 713 -29.91 31.81 13.35
C ALA A 713 -30.30 31.84 14.84
N SER A 714 -29.96 30.78 15.58
CA SER A 714 -30.08 30.74 17.05
C SER A 714 -29.02 29.81 17.65
N GLY A 715 -28.29 30.27 18.67
CA GLY A 715 -27.24 29.49 19.32
C GLY A 715 -26.03 29.23 18.41
N LYS A 716 -25.59 27.96 18.35
CA LYS A 716 -24.43 27.52 17.55
C LYS A 716 -24.76 27.14 16.10
N LEU A 717 -26.04 26.98 15.77
CA LEU A 717 -26.48 26.58 14.44
C LEU A 717 -26.44 27.79 13.50
N SER A 718 -25.89 27.57 12.31
CA SER A 718 -25.88 28.54 11.22
C SER A 718 -27.27 28.64 10.57
N GLY A 719 -27.54 29.78 9.94
CA GLY A 719 -28.78 30.02 9.20
C GLY A 719 -28.88 29.13 7.95
N PHE A 720 -30.08 28.61 7.70
CA PHE A 720 -30.44 27.93 6.46
C PHE A 720 -31.65 28.61 5.83
N ASP A 721 -31.77 28.47 4.51
CA ASP A 721 -32.96 28.87 3.76
C ASP A 721 -33.76 27.62 3.39
N MET A 722 -35.08 27.74 3.29
CA MET A 722 -35.97 26.60 3.02
C MET A 722 -37.16 26.96 2.16
N GLY A 723 -37.18 26.41 0.95
CA GLY A 723 -38.38 26.36 0.12
C GLY A 723 -39.32 25.26 0.58
N TYR A 724 -40.63 25.49 0.55
CA TYR A 724 -41.62 24.45 0.86
C TYR A 724 -42.88 24.58 -0.01
N SER A 725 -43.54 23.45 -0.22
CA SER A 725 -44.85 23.36 -0.86
C SER A 725 -45.67 22.24 -0.25
N GLY A 726 -46.99 22.40 -0.18
CA GLY A 726 -47.85 21.41 0.42
C GLY A 726 -49.26 21.40 -0.16
N ILE A 727 -49.91 20.26 0.00
CA ILE A 727 -51.29 20.01 -0.43
C ILE A 727 -52.08 19.41 0.73
N GLN A 728 -53.30 19.88 0.92
CA GLN A 728 -54.24 19.41 1.93
C GLN A 728 -55.59 19.09 1.26
N PHE A 729 -56.17 17.96 1.62
CA PHE A 729 -57.50 17.55 1.19
C PHE A 729 -58.32 17.21 2.42
N GLY A 730 -59.56 17.71 2.49
CA GLY A 730 -60.43 17.43 3.61
C GLY A 730 -61.91 17.52 3.27
N GLY A 731 -62.73 17.11 4.24
CA GLY A 731 -64.17 17.24 4.16
C GLY A 731 -64.79 17.38 5.53
N ASP A 732 -65.89 18.13 5.60
CA ASP A 732 -66.65 18.36 6.82
C ASP A 732 -68.16 18.31 6.56
N LYS A 733 -68.90 18.09 7.65
CA LYS A 733 -70.36 18.17 7.65
C LYS A 733 -70.84 18.92 8.88
N ARG A 734 -71.94 19.66 8.72
CA ARG A 734 -72.67 20.29 9.83
C ARG A 734 -73.44 19.23 10.62
N LEU A 735 -73.28 19.20 11.93
CA LEU A 735 -73.90 18.17 12.78
C LEU A 735 -75.40 18.34 12.99
N SER A 736 -75.91 19.58 13.02
CA SER A 736 -77.32 19.87 13.26
C SER A 736 -77.75 21.21 12.67
N ASP A 737 -79.03 21.34 12.34
CA ASP A 737 -79.64 22.60 11.91
C ASP A 737 -79.66 23.64 13.04
N VAL A 738 -79.76 23.20 14.30
CA VAL A 738 -79.89 24.11 15.46
C VAL A 738 -78.51 24.54 16.00
N MET A 739 -77.49 23.69 15.84
CA MET A 739 -76.12 23.97 16.30
C MET A 739 -75.20 24.13 15.09
N PRO A 740 -74.66 25.34 14.80
CA PRO A 740 -73.80 25.58 13.65
C PRO A 740 -72.36 25.06 13.89
N LEU A 741 -72.24 23.77 14.15
CA LEU A 741 -71.00 23.04 14.40
C LEU A 741 -70.68 22.13 13.21
N TYR A 742 -69.52 22.34 12.60
CA TYR A 742 -68.96 21.53 11.52
C TYR A 742 -67.88 20.62 12.07
N VAL A 743 -67.90 19.35 11.71
CA VAL A 743 -66.84 18.40 12.06
C VAL A 743 -66.28 17.80 10.78
N GLY A 744 -64.96 17.74 10.68
CA GLY A 744 -64.28 17.24 9.49
C GLY A 744 -62.95 16.57 9.76
N LEU A 745 -62.48 15.89 8.72
CA LEU A 745 -61.18 15.23 8.65
C LEU A 745 -60.40 15.77 7.46
N TYR A 746 -59.07 15.78 7.57
CA TYR A 746 -58.18 16.12 6.46
C TYR A 746 -56.89 15.32 6.50
N ILE A 747 -56.28 15.18 5.33
CA ILE A 747 -54.94 14.65 5.13
C ILE A 747 -54.12 15.66 4.33
N GLY A 748 -52.80 15.66 4.52
CA GLY A 748 -51.92 16.53 3.75
C GLY A 748 -50.49 16.04 3.74
N SER A 749 -49.73 16.61 2.80
CA SER A 749 -48.29 16.36 2.66
C SER A 749 -47.59 17.66 2.32
N THR A 750 -46.54 17.99 3.07
CA THR A 750 -45.64 19.12 2.83
C THR A 750 -44.28 18.58 2.42
N HIS A 751 -43.73 19.08 1.31
CA HIS A 751 -42.35 18.85 0.89
C HIS A 751 -41.56 20.15 1.06
N ALA A 752 -40.34 20.04 1.57
CA ALA A 752 -39.43 21.16 1.74
C ALA A 752 -38.00 20.77 1.34
N SER A 753 -37.24 21.78 0.93
CA SER A 753 -35.84 21.67 0.51
C SER A 753 -35.00 22.69 1.29
N PRO A 754 -34.49 22.32 2.47
CA PRO A 754 -33.51 23.13 3.20
C PRO A 754 -32.18 23.23 2.43
N ASP A 755 -31.59 24.42 2.42
CA ASP A 755 -30.24 24.71 1.89
C ASP A 755 -29.32 25.05 3.06
N TYR A 756 -28.42 24.13 3.39
CA TYR A 756 -27.53 24.21 4.55
C TYR A 756 -26.16 24.79 4.18
N SER A 757 -25.37 25.13 5.19
CA SER A 757 -23.97 25.47 4.98
C SER A 757 -23.20 24.26 4.43
N GLY A 758 -22.81 24.32 3.14
CA GLY A 758 -22.01 23.27 2.49
C GLY A 758 -22.81 22.10 1.90
N GLY A 759 -24.14 22.22 1.74
CA GLY A 759 -24.95 21.23 1.03
C GLY A 759 -26.46 21.41 1.23
N ASP A 760 -27.25 20.47 0.75
CA ASP A 760 -28.71 20.57 0.71
C ASP A 760 -29.41 19.44 1.48
N GLY A 761 -30.72 19.60 1.68
CA GLY A 761 -31.56 18.58 2.28
C GLY A 761 -32.94 18.48 1.67
N THR A 762 -33.63 17.41 2.08
CA THR A 762 -35.04 17.19 1.77
C THR A 762 -35.80 16.86 3.04
N ALA A 763 -36.92 17.54 3.25
CA ALA A 763 -37.82 17.29 4.35
C ALA A 763 -39.24 17.04 3.84
N ARG A 764 -39.93 16.08 4.45
CA ARG A 764 -41.31 15.72 4.11
C ARG A 764 -42.13 15.50 5.36
N SER A 765 -43.29 16.14 5.44
CA SER A 765 -44.25 15.98 6.53
C SER A 765 -45.56 15.45 5.96
N ASP A 766 -45.90 14.20 6.29
CA ASP A 766 -47.19 13.60 5.98
C ASP A 766 -48.06 13.64 7.24
N TYR A 767 -49.26 14.21 7.15
CA TYR A 767 -50.11 14.45 8.32
C TYR A 767 -51.59 14.19 8.05
N MET A 768 -52.30 13.93 9.13
CA MET A 768 -53.75 13.86 9.16
C MET A 768 -54.27 14.65 10.35
N GLY A 769 -55.47 15.20 10.23
CA GLY A 769 -56.09 15.91 11.33
C GLY A 769 -57.59 15.86 11.30
N MET A 770 -58.16 16.25 12.43
CA MET A 770 -59.59 16.47 12.61
C MET A 770 -59.83 17.88 13.10
N TYR A 771 -60.99 18.44 12.77
CA TYR A 771 -61.37 19.76 13.23
C TYR A 771 -62.86 19.83 13.57
N ALA A 772 -63.16 20.70 14.53
CA ALA A 772 -64.51 21.08 14.91
C ALA A 772 -64.62 22.60 14.84
N SER A 773 -65.55 23.12 14.05
CA SER A 773 -65.70 24.56 13.77
C SER A 773 -67.10 25.02 14.11
N TYR A 774 -67.23 25.89 15.11
CA TYR A 774 -68.48 26.50 15.54
C TYR A 774 -68.62 27.89 14.92
N MET A 775 -69.67 28.11 14.12
CA MET A 775 -69.91 29.35 13.35
C MET A 775 -71.21 30.01 13.79
N ALA A 776 -71.17 30.96 14.72
CA ALA A 776 -72.38 31.61 15.22
C ALA A 776 -72.93 32.67 14.25
N HIS A 777 -74.26 32.83 14.24
CA HIS A 777 -74.94 33.82 13.39
C HIS A 777 -74.59 35.28 13.73
N ASN A 778 -74.09 35.56 14.93
CA ASN A 778 -73.67 36.88 15.38
C ASN A 778 -72.24 37.25 14.95
N GLY A 779 -71.59 36.44 14.10
CA GLY A 779 -70.23 36.67 13.62
C GLY A 779 -69.13 36.09 14.50
N PHE A 780 -69.45 35.48 15.65
CA PHE A 780 -68.49 34.72 16.45
C PHE A 780 -68.14 33.41 15.77
N TYR A 781 -66.87 33.01 15.84
CA TYR A 781 -66.47 31.67 15.49
C TYR A 781 -65.42 31.10 16.44
N SER A 782 -65.41 29.76 16.55
CA SER A 782 -64.31 29.03 17.19
C SER A 782 -63.99 27.74 16.47
N VAL A 783 -62.72 27.36 16.44
CA VAL A 783 -62.22 26.19 15.72
C VAL A 783 -61.21 25.47 16.56
N LEU A 784 -61.47 24.19 16.82
CA LEU A 784 -60.51 23.25 17.39
C LEU A 784 -59.95 22.38 16.27
N VAL A 785 -58.64 22.21 16.22
CA VAL A 785 -57.93 21.31 15.31
C VAL A 785 -57.02 20.40 16.12
N VAL A 786 -57.03 19.10 15.81
CA VAL A 786 -56.06 18.12 16.30
C VAL A 786 -55.38 17.50 15.08
N LYS A 787 -54.05 17.54 15.03
CA LYS A 787 -53.24 17.06 13.89
C LYS A 787 -52.16 16.11 14.39
N ALA A 788 -52.02 14.96 13.74
CA ALA A 788 -50.89 14.05 13.89
C ALA A 788 -50.05 14.08 12.61
N SER A 789 -48.72 14.17 12.75
CA SER A 789 -47.78 14.28 11.63
C SER A 789 -46.63 13.30 11.76
N ARG A 790 -46.14 12.79 10.64
CA ARG A 790 -44.90 12.05 10.53
C ARG A 790 -43.96 12.80 9.59
N GLN A 791 -42.84 13.24 10.11
CA GLN A 791 -41.83 13.99 9.37
C GLN A 791 -40.61 13.12 9.09
N LYS A 792 -40.09 13.21 7.87
CA LYS A 792 -38.86 12.56 7.41
C LYS A 792 -37.89 13.61 6.90
N ASN A 793 -36.62 13.41 7.17
CA ASN A 793 -35.55 14.29 6.71
C ASN A 793 -34.39 13.49 6.15
N SER A 794 -33.69 14.10 5.20
CA SER A 794 -32.33 13.71 4.84
C SER A 794 -31.54 14.95 4.43
N PHE A 795 -30.21 14.90 4.62
CA PHE A 795 -29.29 15.92 4.13
C PHE A 795 -28.08 15.27 3.47
N HIS A 796 -27.46 16.03 2.56
CA HIS A 796 -26.16 15.76 1.95
C HIS A 796 -25.29 17.01 2.07
N VAL A 797 -24.17 16.93 2.78
CA VAL A 797 -23.23 18.05 2.96
C VAL A 797 -21.79 17.62 2.68
N LEU A 798 -20.93 18.58 2.36
CA LEU A 798 -19.49 18.36 2.26
C LEU A 798 -18.84 18.61 3.62
N ASP A 799 -17.97 17.69 4.05
CA ASP A 799 -17.12 17.89 5.22
C ASP A 799 -15.97 18.87 4.93
N SER A 800 -15.20 19.22 5.96
CA SER A 800 -14.03 20.11 5.85
C SER A 800 -12.92 19.64 4.88
N GLN A 801 -12.96 18.39 4.44
CA GLN A 801 -12.03 17.74 3.52
C GLN A 801 -12.68 17.44 2.16
N ASN A 802 -13.85 18.02 1.88
CA ASN A 802 -14.66 17.86 0.66
C ASN A 802 -15.20 16.44 0.42
N ASN A 803 -15.33 15.62 1.47
CA ASN A 803 -16.02 14.33 1.39
C ASN A 803 -17.53 14.53 1.57
N GLY A 804 -18.35 13.81 0.78
CA GLY A 804 -19.80 13.84 0.92
C GLY A 804 -20.31 13.07 2.14
N VAL A 805 -21.12 13.71 2.96
CA VAL A 805 -21.72 13.17 4.19
C VAL A 805 -23.23 13.17 4.09
N ASN A 806 -23.86 12.02 4.38
CA ASN A 806 -25.31 11.84 4.32
C ASN A 806 -25.87 11.40 5.66
N ALA A 807 -27.08 11.86 6.02
CA ALA A 807 -27.86 11.29 7.11
C ALA A 807 -29.37 11.37 6.82
N ASN A 808 -30.16 10.56 7.54
CA ASN A 808 -31.62 10.63 7.51
C ASN A 808 -32.22 10.41 8.91
N GLY A 809 -33.44 10.91 9.10
CA GLY A 809 -34.17 10.82 10.37
C GLY A 809 -35.69 10.84 10.18
N THR A 810 -36.43 10.39 11.19
CA THR A 810 -37.90 10.42 11.21
C THR A 810 -38.43 10.74 12.61
N ALA A 811 -39.38 11.68 12.70
CA ALA A 811 -40.04 12.06 13.94
C ALA A 811 -41.56 12.08 13.75
N ASN A 812 -42.28 11.83 14.83
CA ASN A 812 -43.73 11.99 14.88
C ASN A 812 -44.06 13.22 15.70
N GLY A 813 -45.17 13.89 15.38
CA GLY A 813 -45.65 15.05 16.12
C GLY A 813 -47.16 15.05 16.26
N LEU A 814 -47.63 15.74 17.30
CA LEU A 814 -49.03 16.00 17.60
C LEU A 814 -49.20 17.50 17.83
N SER A 815 -50.23 18.11 17.28
CA SER A 815 -50.58 19.50 17.60
C SER A 815 -52.07 19.69 17.80
N ILE A 816 -52.41 20.55 18.75
CA ILE A 816 -53.77 20.98 19.07
C ILE A 816 -53.83 22.50 18.92
N SER A 817 -54.76 22.98 18.10
CA SER A 817 -54.93 24.42 17.84
C SER A 817 -56.36 24.84 18.14
N LEU A 818 -56.52 25.90 18.92
CA LEU A 818 -57.78 26.58 19.17
C LEU A 818 -57.72 27.98 18.58
N GLU A 819 -58.65 28.30 17.69
CA GLU A 819 -58.82 29.63 17.12
C GLU A 819 -60.19 30.16 17.48
N ALA A 820 -60.29 31.46 17.75
CA ALA A 820 -61.56 32.15 17.92
C ALA A 820 -61.49 33.56 17.32
N GLY A 821 -62.60 34.04 16.78
CA GLY A 821 -62.69 35.38 16.24
C GLY A 821 -64.11 35.91 16.27
N GLN A 822 -64.24 37.23 16.18
CA GLN A 822 -65.53 37.90 16.21
C GLN A 822 -65.59 38.91 15.08
N ARG A 823 -66.49 38.69 14.13
CA ARG A 823 -66.75 39.64 13.04
C ARG A 823 -67.68 40.75 13.49
N PHE A 824 -67.32 41.99 13.21
CA PHE A 824 -68.15 43.17 13.38
C PHE A 824 -68.36 43.82 12.02
N ASN A 825 -69.60 43.77 11.51
CA ASN A 825 -69.97 44.44 10.26
C ASN A 825 -70.18 45.93 10.54
N LEU A 826 -69.46 46.79 9.81
CA LEU A 826 -69.51 48.24 9.96
C LEU A 826 -70.59 48.89 9.07
N THR A 827 -71.21 48.13 8.17
CA THR A 827 -72.25 48.61 7.24
C THR A 827 -73.43 47.63 7.19
N PRO A 828 -74.71 48.06 7.32
CA PRO A 828 -75.86 47.13 7.46
C PRO A 828 -76.40 46.48 6.17
N THR A 829 -75.92 46.81 4.97
CA THR A 829 -76.65 46.51 3.72
C THR A 829 -75.79 45.89 2.62
N GLY A 830 -75.75 44.56 2.48
CA GLY A 830 -75.36 43.78 1.27
C GLY A 830 -73.95 43.95 0.66
N TYR A 831 -73.28 45.06 0.98
CA TYR A 831 -71.94 45.49 0.66
C TYR A 831 -71.42 46.19 1.92
N GLY A 832 -70.23 45.84 2.42
CA GLY A 832 -69.82 46.45 3.68
C GLY A 832 -68.43 46.09 4.15
N PHE A 833 -67.81 47.07 4.81
CA PHE A 833 -66.60 46.87 5.58
C PHE A 833 -66.90 46.06 6.84
N TYR A 834 -65.98 45.21 7.21
CA TYR A 834 -65.98 44.55 8.51
C TYR A 834 -64.59 44.56 9.12
N ILE A 835 -64.59 44.43 10.44
CA ILE A 835 -63.41 44.21 11.24
C ILE A 835 -63.58 42.89 12.00
N GLU A 836 -62.54 42.08 12.05
CA GLU A 836 -62.58 40.77 12.71
C GLU A 836 -61.28 40.56 13.50
N PRO A 837 -61.26 40.93 14.79
CA PRO A 837 -60.24 40.43 15.71
C PRO A 837 -60.32 38.91 15.82
N GLN A 838 -59.16 38.28 15.78
CA GLN A 838 -58.99 36.84 15.90
C GLN A 838 -57.80 36.50 16.80
N THR A 839 -57.91 35.44 17.56
CA THR A 839 -56.83 34.87 18.37
C THR A 839 -56.72 33.38 18.12
N GLN A 840 -55.50 32.87 18.16
CA GLN A 840 -55.21 31.46 18.00
C GLN A 840 -54.14 31.05 19.00
N LEU A 841 -54.33 29.89 19.60
CA LEU A 841 -53.36 29.24 20.47
C LEU A 841 -53.11 27.82 19.94
N THR A 842 -51.86 27.49 19.67
CA THR A 842 -51.46 26.17 19.19
C THR A 842 -50.45 25.56 20.15
N TYR A 843 -50.80 24.42 20.74
CA TYR A 843 -49.87 23.55 21.44
C TYR A 843 -49.38 22.48 20.47
N SER A 844 -48.08 22.22 20.43
CA SER A 844 -47.50 21.13 19.65
C SER A 844 -46.43 20.38 20.43
N HIS A 845 -46.39 19.07 20.25
CA HIS A 845 -45.38 18.18 20.79
C HIS A 845 -44.78 17.39 19.63
N GLN A 846 -43.45 17.39 19.52
CA GLN A 846 -42.73 16.55 18.58
C GLN A 846 -41.81 15.61 19.35
N ASN A 847 -41.86 14.31 18.99
CA ASN A 847 -41.00 13.30 19.58
C ASN A 847 -39.53 13.52 19.21
N GLU A 848 -38.64 12.92 20.00
CA GLU A 848 -37.21 12.86 19.71
C GLU A 848 -36.91 12.22 18.34
N MET A 849 -35.72 12.54 17.83
CA MET A 849 -35.20 12.01 16.57
C MET A 849 -33.73 11.63 16.74
N ALA A 850 -33.35 10.46 16.24
CA ALA A 850 -31.96 10.07 16.08
C ALA A 850 -31.58 9.99 14.59
N MET A 851 -30.42 10.52 14.24
CA MET A 851 -29.77 10.38 12.94
C MET A 851 -28.35 9.84 13.12
N LYS A 852 -27.88 9.08 12.14
CA LYS A 852 -26.47 8.68 12.04
C LYS A 852 -25.93 9.08 10.68
N ALA A 853 -24.93 9.97 10.68
CA ALA A 853 -24.27 10.43 9.48
C ALA A 853 -23.24 9.40 8.97
N SER A 854 -22.97 9.41 7.66
CA SER A 854 -22.03 8.48 7.03
C SER A 854 -20.58 8.64 7.49
N ASN A 855 -20.21 9.81 8.04
CA ASN A 855 -18.90 10.06 8.68
C ASN A 855 -18.83 9.57 10.15
N GLY A 856 -19.89 8.94 10.65
CA GLY A 856 -19.94 8.34 11.99
C GLY A 856 -20.59 9.19 13.09
N LEU A 857 -20.91 10.46 12.82
CA LEU A 857 -21.56 11.35 13.79
C LEU A 857 -22.99 10.88 14.10
N ASN A 858 -23.28 10.67 15.39
CA ASN A 858 -24.64 10.43 15.87
C ASN A 858 -25.25 11.75 16.33
N ILE A 859 -26.45 12.05 15.85
CA ILE A 859 -27.17 13.29 16.14
C ILE A 859 -28.49 12.90 16.77
N HIS A 860 -28.71 13.30 18.02
CA HIS A 860 -29.96 13.02 18.74
C HIS A 860 -30.64 14.34 19.11
N LEU A 861 -31.78 14.59 18.51
CA LEU A 861 -32.61 15.77 18.76
C LEU A 861 -33.67 15.38 19.79
N ASN A 862 -33.71 16.04 20.95
CA ASN A 862 -34.71 15.72 21.96
C ASN A 862 -36.11 16.16 21.50
N HIS A 863 -37.11 15.66 22.21
CA HIS A 863 -38.48 16.15 22.06
C HIS A 863 -38.56 17.65 22.39
N TYR A 864 -39.56 18.32 21.82
CA TYR A 864 -39.87 19.70 22.17
C TYR A 864 -41.37 19.93 22.28
N GLU A 865 -41.74 20.91 23.09
CA GLU A 865 -43.11 21.39 23.22
C GLU A 865 -43.18 22.87 22.84
N SER A 866 -43.99 23.20 21.84
CA SER A 866 -44.26 24.59 21.41
C SER A 866 -45.66 25.02 21.84
N LEU A 867 -45.76 26.28 22.27
CA LEU A 867 -47.01 26.96 22.62
C LEU A 867 -47.04 28.30 21.88
N LEU A 868 -47.55 28.26 20.65
CA LEU A 868 -47.60 29.39 19.75
C LEU A 868 -48.93 30.15 19.90
N GLY A 869 -48.85 31.42 20.29
CA GLY A 869 -49.97 32.36 20.27
C GLY A 869 -49.93 33.27 19.06
N ARG A 870 -51.10 33.54 18.48
CA ARG A 870 -51.31 34.51 17.41
C ARG A 870 -52.49 35.39 17.76
N ALA A 871 -52.32 36.69 17.68
CA ALA A 871 -53.40 37.67 17.80
C ALA A 871 -53.38 38.54 16.55
N SER A 872 -54.50 38.59 15.83
CA SER A 872 -54.56 39.26 14.53
C SER A 872 -55.89 40.00 14.37
N MET A 873 -55.92 40.89 13.40
CA MET A 873 -57.09 41.66 13.02
C MET A 873 -57.22 41.57 11.50
N ILE A 874 -58.42 41.23 11.04
CA ILE A 874 -58.79 41.24 9.63
C ILE A 874 -59.65 42.48 9.36
N LEU A 875 -59.29 43.22 8.33
CA LEU A 875 -60.10 44.27 7.74
C LEU A 875 -60.53 43.80 6.36
N GLY A 876 -61.82 43.63 6.13
CA GLY A 876 -62.29 43.15 4.84
C GLY A 876 -63.53 43.85 4.33
N TYR A 877 -63.87 43.54 3.09
CA TYR A 877 -64.98 44.11 2.35
C TYR A 877 -65.74 43.02 1.61
N ASP A 878 -67.03 42.89 1.91
CA ASP A 878 -67.93 41.96 1.25
C ASP A 878 -68.73 42.60 0.12
N ILE A 879 -68.88 41.86 -0.96
CA ILE A 879 -69.71 42.20 -2.11
C ILE A 879 -70.64 41.02 -2.38
N THR A 880 -71.95 41.22 -2.16
CA THR A 880 -72.96 40.18 -2.47
C THR A 880 -73.71 40.54 -3.74
N ALA A 881 -73.74 39.63 -4.72
CA ALA A 881 -74.46 39.79 -5.98
C ALA A 881 -75.22 38.50 -6.32
N GLY A 882 -76.53 38.46 -6.03
CA GLY A 882 -77.36 37.28 -6.25
C GLY A 882 -76.93 36.08 -5.39
N ASN A 883 -76.59 34.96 -6.04
CA ASN A 883 -76.08 33.75 -5.37
C ASN A 883 -74.54 33.70 -5.29
N SER A 884 -73.87 34.82 -5.51
CA SER A 884 -72.41 34.94 -5.46
C SER A 884 -71.97 35.99 -4.44
N GLN A 885 -70.83 35.73 -3.79
CA GLN A 885 -70.22 36.63 -2.82
C GLN A 885 -68.72 36.75 -3.12
N LEU A 886 -68.19 37.98 -3.07
CA LEU A 886 -66.77 38.26 -3.16
C LEU A 886 -66.34 38.97 -1.89
N ASN A 887 -65.31 38.45 -1.23
CA ASN A 887 -64.72 38.95 -0.01
C ASN A 887 -63.25 39.29 -0.29
N MET A 888 -62.82 40.51 0.02
CA MET A 888 -61.42 40.94 -0.06
C MET A 888 -60.98 41.40 1.32
N TYR A 889 -59.79 41.02 1.76
CA TYR A 889 -59.33 41.32 3.11
C TYR A 889 -57.82 41.53 3.23
N VAL A 890 -57.46 42.33 4.24
CA VAL A 890 -56.10 42.49 4.74
C VAL A 890 -56.08 42.01 6.18
N LYS A 891 -55.03 41.29 6.54
CA LYS A 891 -54.80 40.72 7.87
C LYS A 891 -53.48 41.26 8.41
N THR A 892 -53.46 41.64 9.67
CA THR A 892 -52.23 42.02 10.38
C THR A 892 -52.28 41.48 11.80
N GLY A 893 -51.15 41.04 12.36
CA GLY A 893 -51.15 40.50 13.71
C GLY A 893 -49.77 40.15 14.26
N ALA A 894 -49.72 39.99 15.58
CA ALA A 894 -48.54 39.55 16.29
C ALA A 894 -48.57 38.04 16.53
N ILE A 895 -47.40 37.42 16.44
CA ILE A 895 -47.16 36.01 16.82
C ILE A 895 -46.14 35.98 17.96
N ARG A 896 -46.32 35.04 18.89
CA ARG A 896 -45.40 34.80 20.00
C ARG A 896 -45.32 33.33 20.32
N GLU A 897 -44.10 32.82 20.39
CA GLU A 897 -43.80 31.48 20.86
C GLU A 897 -43.48 31.54 22.36
N PHE A 898 -44.33 30.94 23.19
CA PHE A 898 -44.24 31.01 24.65
C PHE A 898 -43.41 29.85 25.25
N SER A 899 -43.32 28.73 24.54
CA SER A 899 -42.58 27.51 24.93
C SER A 899 -41.64 27.10 23.79
N GLY A 900 -40.81 26.08 23.97
CA GLY A 900 -39.95 25.57 22.89
C GLY A 900 -38.47 25.57 23.25
N ASP A 901 -38.14 25.51 24.53
CA ASP A 901 -36.81 25.10 24.95
C ASP A 901 -36.64 23.60 24.67
N THR A 902 -35.51 23.23 24.09
CA THR A 902 -35.13 21.85 23.79
C THR A 902 -33.61 21.75 23.80
N ASP A 903 -33.08 20.59 23.48
CA ASP A 903 -31.65 20.38 23.32
C ASP A 903 -31.38 19.27 22.31
N TYR A 904 -30.16 19.24 21.80
CA TYR A 904 -29.69 18.18 20.92
C TYR A 904 -28.33 17.68 21.38
N LEU A 905 -28.03 16.43 21.05
CA LEU A 905 -26.77 15.78 21.35
C LEU A 905 -26.03 15.49 20.05
N LEU A 906 -24.78 15.93 19.99
CA LEU A 906 -23.79 15.53 18.99
C LEU A 906 -22.90 14.48 19.65
N ASN A 907 -23.16 13.21 19.33
CA ASN A 907 -22.70 12.06 20.12
C ASN A 907 -23.12 12.21 21.59
N ASN A 908 -22.23 12.65 22.47
CA ASN A 908 -22.52 12.90 23.90
C ASN A 908 -22.48 14.39 24.29
N SER A 909 -22.15 15.29 23.36
CA SER A 909 -22.10 16.73 23.63
C SER A 909 -23.50 17.32 23.50
N ARG A 910 -24.03 17.82 24.62
CA ARG A 910 -25.37 18.41 24.71
C ARG A 910 -25.32 19.91 24.41
N GLU A 911 -26.18 20.35 23.50
CA GLU A 911 -26.35 21.73 23.10
C GLU A 911 -27.79 22.19 23.33
N LYS A 912 -27.97 23.32 24.02
CA LYS A 912 -29.30 23.88 24.30
C LYS A 912 -29.81 24.67 23.10
N TYR A 913 -31.11 24.56 22.86
CA TYR A 913 -31.79 25.28 21.78
C TYR A 913 -33.14 25.85 22.24
N SER A 914 -33.60 26.95 21.65
CA SER A 914 -34.92 27.51 21.98
C SER A 914 -35.58 28.14 20.75
N PHE A 915 -36.87 27.81 20.55
CA PHE A 915 -37.74 28.40 19.53
C PHE A 915 -38.47 29.66 20.02
N LYS A 916 -38.22 30.12 21.24
CA LYS A 916 -38.92 31.29 21.79
C LYS A 916 -38.63 32.54 20.97
N GLY A 917 -39.68 33.19 20.51
CA GLY A 917 -39.56 34.35 19.64
C GLY A 917 -40.86 35.13 19.51
N ASN A 918 -40.75 36.30 18.88
CA ASN A 918 -41.88 37.15 18.54
C ASN A 918 -41.79 37.51 17.06
N GLY A 919 -42.94 37.77 16.45
CA GLY A 919 -42.99 38.19 15.05
C GLY A 919 -44.26 38.93 14.72
N TRP A 920 -44.26 39.51 13.52
CA TRP A 920 -45.36 40.24 12.95
C TRP A 920 -45.76 39.61 11.61
N ASN A 921 -47.03 39.25 11.48
CA ASN A 921 -47.61 38.62 10.30
C ASN A 921 -48.58 39.58 9.62
N ASN A 922 -48.40 39.75 8.30
CA ASN A 922 -49.29 40.50 7.43
C ASN A 922 -49.76 39.59 6.30
N GLY A 923 -51.00 39.75 5.85
CA GLY A 923 -51.53 39.01 4.71
C GLY A 923 -52.58 39.80 3.94
N VAL A 924 -52.73 39.47 2.66
CA VAL A 924 -53.77 39.99 1.78
C VAL A 924 -54.43 38.82 1.07
N GLY A 925 -55.76 38.80 1.06
CA GLY A 925 -56.51 37.68 0.51
C GLY A 925 -57.81 38.08 -0.16
N VAL A 926 -58.29 37.17 -1.01
CA VAL A 926 -59.57 37.25 -1.69
C VAL A 926 -60.27 35.89 -1.62
N SER A 927 -61.57 35.88 -1.35
CA SER A 927 -62.43 34.70 -1.36
C SER A 927 -63.67 34.97 -2.20
N ALA A 928 -63.96 34.10 -3.17
CA ALA A 928 -65.08 34.22 -4.10
C ALA A 928 -65.96 32.97 -4.01
N GLN A 929 -67.21 33.16 -3.65
CA GLN A 929 -68.26 32.13 -3.65
C GLN A 929 -69.17 32.30 -4.88
N TYR A 930 -69.39 31.21 -5.60
CA TYR A 930 -70.25 31.14 -6.79
C TYR A 930 -71.38 30.12 -6.59
N ASN A 931 -72.62 30.53 -6.90
CA ASN A 931 -73.84 29.71 -6.76
C ASN A 931 -74.04 29.09 -5.36
N LYS A 932 -73.46 29.67 -4.30
CA LYS A 932 -73.45 29.12 -2.92
C LYS A 932 -72.83 27.73 -2.77
N GLN A 933 -72.22 27.18 -3.83
CA GLN A 933 -71.68 25.82 -3.85
C GLN A 933 -70.16 25.80 -4.06
N HIS A 934 -69.60 26.73 -4.83
CA HIS A 934 -68.18 26.76 -5.16
C HIS A 934 -67.51 27.95 -4.49
N THR A 935 -66.53 27.71 -3.62
CA THR A 935 -65.72 28.77 -3.02
C THR A 935 -64.27 28.61 -3.44
N PHE A 936 -63.69 29.67 -4.00
CA PHE A 936 -62.26 29.78 -4.31
C PHE A 936 -61.65 30.85 -3.41
N TYR A 937 -60.44 30.64 -2.94
CA TYR A 937 -59.71 31.67 -2.21
C TYR A 937 -58.22 31.65 -2.53
N LEU A 938 -57.59 32.82 -2.41
CA LEU A 938 -56.17 33.03 -2.59
C LEU A 938 -55.69 34.06 -1.57
N GLU A 939 -54.59 33.78 -0.88
CA GLU A 939 -53.98 34.64 0.12
C GLU A 939 -52.45 34.62 -0.01
N ALA A 940 -51.85 35.79 0.10
CA ALA A 940 -50.40 35.97 0.23
C ALA A 940 -50.08 36.51 1.62
N ASP A 941 -49.10 35.90 2.28
CA ASP A 941 -48.66 36.20 3.64
C ASP A 941 -47.16 36.54 3.69
N TYR A 942 -46.82 37.50 4.54
CA TYR A 942 -45.45 37.80 4.93
C TYR A 942 -45.36 37.82 6.46
N THR A 943 -44.42 37.07 7.02
CA THR A 943 -44.12 37.09 8.45
C THR A 943 -42.68 37.50 8.65
N GLN A 944 -42.46 38.49 9.51
CA GLN A 944 -41.14 38.89 9.96
C GLN A 944 -41.00 38.55 11.45
N SER A 945 -39.98 37.78 11.83
CA SER A 945 -39.76 37.36 13.21
C SER A 945 -38.29 37.52 13.59
N ASN A 946 -38.00 37.48 14.90
CA ASN A 946 -36.64 37.42 15.40
C ASN A 946 -35.93 36.08 15.17
N LEU A 947 -36.66 35.05 14.73
CA LEU A 947 -36.11 33.72 14.42
C LEU A 947 -36.14 33.39 12.94
N PHE A 948 -37.04 34.01 12.17
CA PHE A 948 -37.20 33.74 10.74
C PHE A 948 -38.05 34.75 10.01
N ASP A 949 -37.80 34.84 8.71
CA ASP A 949 -38.69 35.51 7.78
C ASP A 949 -39.40 34.50 6.90
N GLN A 950 -40.68 34.77 6.60
CA GLN A 950 -41.51 33.90 5.79
C GLN A 950 -42.22 34.68 4.70
N LYS A 951 -42.21 34.12 3.49
CA LYS A 951 -43.10 34.49 2.40
C LYS A 951 -43.95 33.27 2.04
N GLN A 952 -45.28 33.41 1.98
CA GLN A 952 -46.18 32.31 1.64
C GLN A 952 -47.27 32.78 0.68
N VAL A 953 -47.64 31.93 -0.27
CA VAL A 953 -48.89 32.02 -1.03
C VAL A 953 -49.68 30.75 -0.79
N ASN A 954 -50.97 30.88 -0.54
CA ASN A 954 -51.86 29.74 -0.40
C ASN A 954 -53.21 30.01 -1.06
N GLY A 955 -53.78 28.97 -1.64
CA GLY A 955 -55.10 29.04 -2.25
C GLY A 955 -55.81 27.72 -2.13
N GLY A 956 -57.13 27.77 -2.25
CA GLY A 956 -57.95 26.59 -2.11
C GLY A 956 -59.28 26.70 -2.82
N TYR A 957 -59.89 25.52 -2.96
CA TYR A 957 -61.19 25.32 -3.55
C TYR A 957 -62.03 24.50 -2.59
N ARG A 958 -63.27 24.92 -2.36
CA ARG A 958 -64.26 24.23 -1.54
C ARG A 958 -65.53 24.04 -2.35
N PHE A 959 -66.08 22.84 -2.27
CA PHE A 959 -67.37 22.47 -2.83
C PHE A 959 -68.34 22.10 -1.71
N SER A 960 -69.49 22.77 -1.68
CA SER A 960 -70.59 22.57 -0.74
C SER A 960 -71.76 21.89 -1.47
N PHE A 961 -72.22 20.75 -0.97
CA PHE A 961 -73.26 19.91 -1.59
C PHE A 961 -74.66 20.50 -1.42
#